data_AF-A0A094BJK6-F1
#
_entry.id   AF-A0A094BJK6-F1
#
_cell.length_a   1.000
_cell.length_b   1.000
_cell.length_c   1.000
_cell.angle_alpha   90.00
_cell.angle_beta   90.00
_cell.angle_gamma   90.00
#
_symmetry.space_group_name_H-M   'P 1'
#
loop_
_entity.id
_entity.type
_entity.pdbx_description
1 polymer ?
#
loop_
_entity_poly.entity_id
_entity_poly.type
_entity_poly.pdbx_seq_one_letter_code
_entity_poly.pdbx_strand_id
1 'polypeptide(L)'
;MVKLEEFGVEQWMDKYETTPDVLNIAETCAASVSIDELVALCENKNAPGPLDTSVTLTYGAIRGSDKLRQRLAGLYSVRAASPMSQESILITPGAIAANFLVLYKLIGPGDHVICMYPTYQQLYSVPESLGAEVSLWKLRQEKNYVPDVAELESLVKPNTKLIIINNPNNPTGAVVRKSVLQAIVSFARERDIPILSDEVYRPLFHGISPVDDEYPPSLVSMGYDKAIVTGSMSKAYSLAGIRTGWIACRNAEIIEALASARDYTTISVSQLDDQVASYALSADVIHGLLSRNIQLAKTNVALLEKFVNDHSSVCSWVKPLAGTTAFIQFKKNGEPVDDVAFCLDVLEKTKAMILPGSKGFGHERGFEYKGYVRIGYVCHTAVLKEALERMSKYIAEELVGGAFPTHETPELAVSQLGQRQRYGDDDTPNDLSTGGPAYGPSETMFPSLDRTVFWARCVWDCFLLPNSSRAVSSCFVTLEMSIETKMSTASVCWTLADDFSQWLTAGEVGTGKEKAAGTVGSVTPTPPQVTAEKAPVPALIKQVTCPSLVEEVSPSVPAAQTPNSSLFSIRPSPKGGMGAFALSDIPESTVIMKEPALLLATDGRGHLAEELGKLNAEERMEYSKLACYELLDQDRDIAIFKTNRFRTGSSCGIFLVASRFNHSCAPSIRYSYDYSNRQLVFSMRRDVKEGEELTIMYTPNPEDLAIDYGFLCDCGVCDQPLEMPVYYDRWADKVPHETDDW
;
A
#
# COMPACT_ATOMS: atom_id res chain seq x y z
N MET A 1 11.64 24.03 3.09
CA MET A 1 10.53 23.11 3.40
C MET A 1 11.14 21.73 3.68
N VAL A 2 10.54 20.94 4.56
CA VAL A 2 10.94 19.53 4.72
C VAL A 2 10.64 18.80 3.41
N LYS A 3 11.56 17.96 2.93
CA LYS A 3 11.29 17.02 1.84
C LYS A 3 10.70 15.75 2.46
N LEU A 4 9.43 15.47 2.20
CA LEU A 4 8.79 14.19 2.47
C LEU A 4 7.97 13.84 1.23
N GLU A 5 8.07 12.62 0.75
CA GLU A 5 7.35 12.19 -0.45
C GLU A 5 5.87 11.93 -0.15
N GLU A 6 5.04 11.97 -1.21
CA GLU A 6 3.64 11.57 -1.09
C GLU A 6 3.52 10.10 -0.68
N PHE A 7 2.58 9.81 0.22
CA PHE A 7 2.38 8.43 0.68
C PHE A 7 1.63 7.65 -0.41
N GLY A 8 2.36 6.89 -1.24
CA GLY A 8 1.85 6.31 -2.49
C GLY A 8 0.66 5.36 -2.31
N VAL A 9 0.60 4.68 -1.16
CA VAL A 9 -0.57 3.89 -0.72
C VAL A 9 -1.77 4.77 -0.42
N GLU A 10 -1.63 5.77 0.45
CA GLU A 10 -2.77 6.59 0.88
C GLU A 10 -3.29 7.45 -0.29
N GLN A 11 -2.41 7.97 -1.16
CA GLN A 11 -2.77 8.64 -2.43
C GLN A 11 -3.41 7.72 -3.48
N TRP A 12 -3.48 6.41 -3.24
CA TRP A 12 -4.32 5.48 -3.99
C TRP A 12 -5.65 5.21 -3.28
N MET A 13 -5.64 5.09 -1.94
CA MET A 13 -6.85 4.94 -1.14
C MET A 13 -7.76 6.18 -1.26
N ASP A 14 -7.25 7.37 -0.92
CA ASP A 14 -7.97 8.65 -0.95
C ASP A 14 -8.70 8.90 -2.27
N LYS A 15 -8.10 8.51 -3.39
CA LYS A 15 -8.61 8.80 -4.74
C LYS A 15 -9.70 7.82 -5.20
N TYR A 16 -9.69 6.57 -4.72
CA TYR A 16 -10.51 5.50 -5.29
C TYR A 16 -11.38 4.73 -4.29
N GLU A 17 -11.13 4.82 -2.98
CA GLU A 17 -11.89 4.10 -1.94
C GLU A 17 -13.36 4.54 -1.85
N THR A 18 -13.67 5.77 -2.28
CA THR A 18 -15.04 6.31 -2.35
C THR A 18 -15.73 6.08 -3.71
N THR A 19 -15.17 5.22 -4.58
CA THR A 19 -15.78 4.90 -5.89
C THR A 19 -17.14 4.21 -5.69
N PRO A 20 -18.22 4.61 -6.42
CA PRO A 20 -19.51 3.93 -6.33
C PRO A 20 -19.42 2.42 -6.63
N ASP A 21 -20.14 1.64 -5.82
CA ASP A 21 -20.23 0.17 -5.90
C ASP A 21 -18.89 -0.59 -5.81
N VAL A 22 -17.86 0.04 -5.20
CA VAL A 22 -16.52 -0.52 -5.10
C VAL A 22 -16.44 -1.73 -4.15
N LEU A 23 -15.82 -2.79 -4.64
CA LEU A 23 -15.42 -3.97 -3.87
C LEU A 23 -13.97 -3.74 -3.40
N ASN A 24 -13.82 -3.07 -2.26
CA ASN A 24 -12.50 -2.77 -1.71
C ASN A 24 -11.82 -4.05 -1.21
N ILE A 25 -10.78 -4.46 -1.95
CA ILE A 25 -9.82 -5.50 -1.59
C ILE A 25 -8.39 -4.95 -1.63
N ALA A 26 -8.24 -3.64 -1.44
CA ALA A 26 -6.96 -2.95 -1.30
C ALA A 26 -6.64 -2.64 0.18
N GLU A 27 -7.67 -2.42 1.01
CA GLU A 27 -7.52 -2.18 2.45
C GLU A 27 -6.93 -3.40 3.17
N THR A 28 -5.97 -3.18 4.09
CA THR A 28 -5.30 -4.27 4.83
C THR A 28 -5.81 -4.47 6.26
N CYS A 29 -7.02 -4.02 6.61
CA CYS A 29 -7.61 -4.34 7.91
C CYS A 29 -8.28 -5.72 7.89
N ALA A 30 -8.31 -6.43 9.02
CA ALA A 30 -9.25 -7.53 9.19
C ALA A 30 -10.65 -6.93 9.40
N ALA A 31 -11.66 -7.42 8.68
CA ALA A 31 -13.00 -6.83 8.53
C ALA A 31 -13.51 -6.19 9.82
N SER A 32 -13.62 -4.86 9.82
CA SER A 32 -13.85 -4.05 11.02
C SER A 32 -15.08 -4.52 11.82
N VAL A 33 -15.06 -4.28 13.13
CA VAL A 33 -16.20 -4.56 14.02
C VAL A 33 -16.79 -3.28 14.59
N SER A 34 -18.11 -3.23 14.65
CA SER A 34 -18.86 -2.25 15.46
C SER A 34 -18.68 -2.50 16.96
N ILE A 35 -19.06 -1.51 17.78
CA ILE A 35 -19.09 -1.66 19.24
C ILE A 35 -20.06 -2.79 19.66
N ASP A 36 -21.20 -2.93 18.98
CA ASP A 36 -22.18 -3.97 19.29
C ASP A 36 -21.67 -5.37 18.94
N GLU A 37 -20.95 -5.54 17.82
CA GLU A 37 -20.26 -6.79 17.49
C GLU A 37 -19.15 -7.11 18.49
N LEU A 38 -18.38 -6.11 18.94
CA LEU A 38 -17.34 -6.29 19.95
C LEU A 38 -17.92 -6.74 21.30
N VAL A 39 -19.10 -6.22 21.69
CA VAL A 39 -19.86 -6.69 22.85
C VAL A 39 -20.44 -8.08 22.62
N ALA A 40 -20.93 -8.38 21.41
CA ALA A 40 -21.43 -9.71 21.06
C ALA A 40 -20.33 -10.79 21.13
N LEU A 41 -19.07 -10.44 20.88
CA LEU A 41 -17.90 -11.31 21.04
C LEU A 41 -17.48 -11.56 22.51
N CYS A 42 -17.97 -10.79 23.48
CA CYS A 42 -17.64 -10.97 24.89
C CYS A 42 -18.25 -12.26 25.45
N GLU A 43 -17.44 -13.16 26.01
CA GLU A 43 -17.89 -14.41 26.65
C GLU A 43 -18.75 -14.11 27.90
N ASN A 44 -18.34 -13.14 28.71
CA ASN A 44 -19.07 -12.70 29.90
C ASN A 44 -20.18 -11.69 29.55
N LYS A 45 -21.39 -12.21 29.30
CA LYS A 45 -22.58 -11.39 28.96
C LYS A 45 -23.07 -10.46 30.07
N ASN A 46 -22.51 -10.54 31.28
CA ASN A 46 -22.81 -9.64 32.40
C ASN A 46 -21.70 -8.57 32.61
N ALA A 47 -20.64 -8.57 31.80
CA ALA A 47 -19.60 -7.55 31.86
C ALA A 47 -20.17 -6.17 31.45
N PRO A 48 -19.73 -5.06 32.09
CA PRO A 48 -20.08 -3.71 31.62
C PRO A 48 -19.52 -3.49 30.21
N GLY A 49 -20.24 -2.70 29.40
CA GLY A 49 -19.85 -2.39 28.03
C GLY A 49 -18.52 -1.61 27.91
N PRO A 50 -18.00 -1.44 26.68
CA PRO A 50 -16.68 -0.84 26.43
C PRO A 50 -16.55 0.65 26.76
N LEU A 51 -17.62 1.35 27.16
CA LEU A 51 -17.61 2.79 27.42
C LEU A 51 -18.31 3.12 28.75
N ASP A 52 -17.57 3.72 29.67
CA ASP A 52 -18.12 4.40 30.85
C ASP A 52 -18.45 5.86 30.49
N THR A 53 -19.73 6.16 30.39
CA THR A 53 -20.25 7.50 30.04
C THR A 53 -20.28 8.46 31.23
N SER A 54 -19.87 8.04 32.43
CA SER A 54 -19.73 8.90 33.61
C SER A 54 -18.35 9.54 33.74
N VAL A 55 -17.35 9.03 33.02
CA VAL A 55 -15.98 9.55 33.02
C VAL A 55 -15.93 10.94 32.38
N THR A 56 -15.41 11.92 33.13
CA THR A 56 -15.19 13.28 32.60
C THR A 56 -14.09 13.26 31.55
N LEU A 57 -14.37 13.78 30.35
CA LEU A 57 -13.43 13.86 29.24
C LEU A 57 -12.40 14.97 29.50
N THR A 58 -11.17 14.54 29.74
CA THR A 58 -9.97 15.33 30.05
C THR A 58 -8.80 14.81 29.20
N TYR A 59 -7.55 15.19 29.52
CA TYR A 59 -6.37 14.52 28.95
C TYR A 59 -6.23 13.04 29.37
N GLY A 60 -6.95 12.58 30.39
CA GLY A 60 -6.90 11.21 30.88
C GLY A 60 -5.53 10.81 31.44
N ALA A 61 -5.23 9.51 31.35
CA ALA A 61 -3.91 8.99 31.68
C ALA A 61 -2.93 9.32 30.53
N ILE A 62 -1.95 10.18 30.78
CA ILE A 62 -1.03 10.70 29.75
C ILE A 62 -0.28 9.58 28.99
N ARG A 63 0.05 8.47 29.65
CA ARG A 63 0.71 7.29 29.03
C ARG A 63 -0.26 6.29 28.37
N GLY A 64 -1.57 6.52 28.46
CA GLY A 64 -2.62 5.50 28.35
C GLY A 64 -2.92 4.85 29.71
N SER A 65 -4.09 4.23 29.86
CA SER A 65 -4.55 3.70 31.15
C SER A 65 -3.75 2.48 31.60
N ASP A 66 -3.63 2.30 32.92
CA ASP A 66 -2.98 1.10 33.49
C ASP A 66 -3.67 -0.18 33.02
N LYS A 67 -5.00 -0.16 32.87
CA LYS A 67 -5.81 -1.27 32.35
C LYS A 67 -5.36 -1.69 30.93
N LEU A 68 -5.14 -0.72 30.04
CA LEU A 68 -4.66 -0.99 28.68
C LEU A 68 -3.20 -1.43 28.68
N ARG A 69 -2.33 -0.71 29.41
CA ARG A 69 -0.89 -0.99 29.47
C ARG A 69 -0.57 -2.36 30.09
N GLN A 70 -1.29 -2.77 31.13
CA GLN A 70 -1.17 -4.10 31.74
C GLN A 70 -1.60 -5.21 30.76
N ARG A 71 -2.70 -5.02 30.02
CA ARG A 71 -3.18 -6.01 29.04
C ARG A 71 -2.16 -6.21 27.93
N LEU A 72 -1.62 -5.13 27.37
CA LEU A 72 -0.56 -5.18 26.36
C LEU A 72 0.74 -5.81 26.89
N ALA A 73 1.20 -5.43 28.09
CA ALA A 73 2.36 -6.05 28.72
C ALA A 73 2.16 -7.56 28.96
N GLY A 74 0.94 -7.99 29.28
CA GLY A 74 0.55 -9.40 29.33
C GLY A 74 0.78 -10.13 27.99
N LEU A 75 0.33 -9.55 26.88
CA LEU A 75 0.50 -10.14 25.54
C LEU A 75 1.98 -10.33 25.12
N TYR A 76 2.87 -9.42 25.55
CA TYR A 76 4.31 -9.53 25.31
C TYR A 76 5.05 -10.41 26.34
N SER A 77 4.42 -10.72 27.47
CA SER A 77 4.94 -11.66 28.48
C SER A 77 4.73 -13.13 28.08
N VAL A 78 3.72 -13.43 27.26
CA VAL A 78 3.44 -14.79 26.76
C VAL A 78 4.65 -15.32 25.99
N ARG A 79 5.29 -16.38 26.52
CA ARG A 79 6.50 -17.03 26.00
C ARG A 79 7.77 -16.16 25.98
N ALA A 80 7.78 -15.03 26.70
CA ALA A 80 9.03 -14.31 26.97
C ALA A 80 9.82 -14.98 28.11
N ALA A 81 11.14 -14.77 28.15
CA ALA A 81 11.99 -15.27 29.24
C ALA A 81 11.70 -14.60 30.61
N SER A 82 11.08 -13.42 30.59
CA SER A 82 10.61 -12.70 31.78
C SER A 82 9.33 -11.92 31.46
N PRO A 83 8.45 -11.67 32.46
CA PRO A 83 7.32 -10.78 32.30
C PRO A 83 7.74 -9.38 31.83
N MET A 84 6.79 -8.64 31.26
CA MET A 84 6.92 -7.24 30.88
C MET A 84 6.13 -6.36 31.86
N SER A 85 6.65 -5.17 32.17
CA SER A 85 5.96 -4.18 33.01
C SER A 85 4.97 -3.35 32.17
N GLN A 86 3.91 -2.83 32.79
CA GLN A 86 3.08 -1.78 32.19
C GLN A 86 3.88 -0.51 31.83
N GLU A 87 5.00 -0.26 32.50
CA GLU A 87 5.91 0.86 32.21
C GLU A 87 6.84 0.58 31.01
N SER A 88 6.83 -0.64 30.46
CA SER A 88 7.44 -0.96 29.16
C SER A 88 6.52 -0.62 27.98
N ILE A 89 5.31 -0.10 28.23
CA ILE A 89 4.26 0.19 27.24
C ILE A 89 3.94 1.69 27.24
N LEU A 90 3.91 2.29 26.06
CA LEU A 90 3.51 3.69 25.84
C LEU A 90 2.40 3.73 24.79
N ILE A 91 1.19 4.18 25.15
CA ILE A 91 0.05 4.24 24.22
C ILE A 91 0.14 5.49 23.32
N THR A 92 -0.30 5.34 22.06
CA THR A 92 -0.21 6.34 20.98
C THR A 92 -1.48 6.36 20.11
N PRO A 93 -1.74 7.43 19.35
CA PRO A 93 -2.77 7.44 18.30
C PRO A 93 -2.45 6.56 17.07
N GLY A 94 -2.44 5.24 17.29
CA GLY A 94 -2.18 4.23 16.27
C GLY A 94 -0.69 3.96 16.06
N ALA A 95 -0.40 2.95 15.25
CA ALA A 95 0.98 2.60 14.89
C ALA A 95 1.67 3.68 14.06
N ILE A 96 0.94 4.47 13.27
CA ILE A 96 1.50 5.61 12.52
C ILE A 96 2.12 6.63 13.49
N ALA A 97 1.42 6.96 14.58
CA ALA A 97 1.97 7.84 15.62
C ALA A 97 3.10 7.16 16.41
N ALA A 98 3.02 5.84 16.64
CA ALA A 98 4.09 5.07 17.30
C ALA A 98 5.40 5.10 16.50
N ASN A 99 5.33 4.72 15.21
CA ASN A 99 6.46 4.72 14.29
C ASN A 99 7.04 6.12 14.14
N PHE A 100 6.20 7.14 13.90
CA PHE A 100 6.67 8.52 13.81
C PHE A 100 7.40 8.96 15.09
N LEU A 101 6.84 8.67 16.27
CA LEU A 101 7.43 9.06 17.55
C LEU A 101 8.79 8.39 17.81
N VAL A 102 8.95 7.11 17.44
CA VAL A 102 10.24 6.41 17.52
C VAL A 102 11.26 7.04 16.59
N LEU A 103 10.90 7.25 15.33
CA LEU A 103 11.81 7.75 14.30
C LEU A 103 12.22 9.22 14.58
N TYR A 104 11.24 10.08 14.89
CA TYR A 104 11.44 11.49 15.27
C TYR A 104 12.31 11.68 16.52
N LYS A 105 12.33 10.71 17.45
CA LYS A 105 13.14 10.80 18.67
C LYS A 105 14.55 10.19 18.52
N LEU A 106 14.73 9.16 17.69
CA LEU A 106 15.99 8.41 17.63
C LEU A 106 16.88 8.80 16.44
N ILE A 107 16.31 9.39 15.38
CA ILE A 107 16.98 9.67 14.11
C ILE A 107 17.17 11.17 13.89
N GLY A 108 18.34 11.57 13.41
CA GLY A 108 18.61 12.92 12.92
C GLY A 108 19.67 12.99 11.81
N PRO A 109 20.09 14.20 11.41
CA PRO A 109 21.01 14.39 10.30
C PRO A 109 22.35 13.65 10.49
N GLY A 110 22.72 12.83 9.50
CA GLY A 110 23.97 12.07 9.50
C GLY A 110 23.94 10.72 10.24
N ASP A 111 22.81 10.35 10.85
CA ASP A 111 22.55 8.95 11.21
C ASP A 111 22.41 8.08 9.95
N HIS A 112 22.71 6.78 10.07
CA HIS A 112 22.43 5.78 9.04
C HIS A 112 21.37 4.78 9.55
N VAL A 113 20.43 4.38 8.69
CA VAL A 113 19.32 3.48 9.03
C VAL A 113 19.27 2.34 8.03
N ILE A 114 19.10 1.09 8.51
CA ILE A 114 18.85 -0.06 7.63
C ILE A 114 17.36 -0.38 7.71
N CYS A 115 16.62 -0.27 6.60
CA CYS A 115 15.19 -0.57 6.56
C CYS A 115 14.90 -1.77 5.67
N MET A 116 14.17 -2.76 6.20
CA MET A 116 13.54 -3.82 5.42
C MET A 116 12.69 -3.24 4.28
N TYR A 117 12.77 -3.80 3.07
CA TYR A 117 12.12 -3.26 1.88
C TYR A 117 11.71 -4.37 0.90
N PRO A 118 10.49 -4.38 0.33
CA PRO A 118 9.43 -3.39 0.46
C PRO A 118 8.77 -3.51 1.85
N THR A 119 8.35 -2.36 2.38
CA THR A 119 7.69 -2.25 3.69
C THR A 119 6.68 -1.09 3.68
N TYR A 120 6.06 -0.78 4.82
CA TYR A 120 5.21 0.40 4.95
C TYR A 120 6.05 1.70 4.84
N GLN A 121 5.75 2.54 3.84
CA GLN A 121 6.59 3.68 3.39
C GLN A 121 7.10 4.62 4.50
N GLN A 122 6.31 4.82 5.56
CA GLN A 122 6.71 5.61 6.73
C GLN A 122 8.08 5.21 7.32
N LEU A 123 8.41 3.92 7.24
CA LEU A 123 9.58 3.34 7.89
C LEU A 123 10.91 3.74 7.22
N TYR A 124 10.91 4.11 5.93
CA TYR A 124 12.08 4.67 5.25
C TYR A 124 11.96 6.18 4.98
N SER A 125 10.81 6.66 4.50
CA SER A 125 10.66 8.09 4.13
C SER A 125 10.70 9.06 5.31
N VAL A 126 10.35 8.64 6.53
CA VAL A 126 10.51 9.51 7.71
C VAL A 126 11.98 9.73 8.07
N PRO A 127 12.83 8.69 8.24
CA PRO A 127 14.29 8.85 8.37
C PRO A 127 14.93 9.76 7.31
N GLU A 128 14.57 9.59 6.03
CA GLU A 128 15.06 10.41 4.92
C GLU A 128 14.69 11.90 5.12
N SER A 129 13.43 12.17 5.50
CA SER A 129 12.95 13.53 5.79
C SER A 129 13.61 14.17 7.03
N LEU A 130 14.17 13.36 7.93
CA LEU A 130 14.94 13.78 9.11
C LEU A 130 16.45 13.94 8.82
N GLY A 131 16.89 13.67 7.59
CA GLY A 131 18.28 13.82 7.15
C GLY A 131 19.20 12.63 7.42
N ALA A 132 18.64 11.46 7.71
CA ALA A 132 19.41 10.21 7.80
C ALA A 132 19.58 9.56 6.42
N GLU A 133 20.68 8.84 6.25
CA GLU A 133 20.88 7.96 5.11
C GLU A 133 20.14 6.63 5.34
N VAL A 134 19.39 6.13 4.36
CA VAL A 134 18.67 4.86 4.46
C VAL A 134 19.20 3.81 3.48
N SER A 135 19.69 2.69 4.01
CA SER A 135 19.97 1.48 3.24
C SER A 135 18.73 0.58 3.18
N LEU A 136 18.21 0.33 1.98
CA LEU A 136 17.08 -0.57 1.75
C LEU A 136 17.53 -2.03 1.70
N TRP A 137 17.18 -2.81 2.71
CA TRP A 137 17.46 -4.24 2.82
C TRP A 137 16.41 -5.03 2.03
N LYS A 138 16.73 -5.30 0.75
CA LYS A 138 15.77 -5.75 -0.26
C LYS A 138 15.37 -7.23 -0.09
N LEU A 139 14.11 -7.46 0.31
CA LEU A 139 13.42 -8.74 0.27
C LEU A 139 13.13 -9.14 -1.18
N ARG A 140 13.27 -10.43 -1.50
CA ARG A 140 13.22 -10.93 -2.87
C ARG A 140 12.26 -12.11 -3.01
N GLN A 141 11.45 -12.16 -4.07
CA GLN A 141 10.38 -13.17 -4.22
C GLN A 141 10.95 -14.59 -4.31
N GLU A 142 12.07 -14.77 -5.02
CA GLU A 142 12.79 -16.03 -5.16
C GLU A 142 13.44 -16.52 -3.85
N LYS A 143 13.65 -15.62 -2.88
CA LYS A 143 14.00 -15.95 -1.48
C LYS A 143 12.77 -16.07 -0.56
N ASN A 144 11.56 -16.19 -1.12
CA ASN A 144 10.27 -16.21 -0.40
C ASN A 144 10.05 -14.98 0.51
N TYR A 145 10.64 -13.82 0.16
CA TYR A 145 10.70 -12.61 0.98
C TYR A 145 11.31 -12.82 2.39
N VAL A 146 12.13 -13.86 2.59
CA VAL A 146 12.90 -14.03 3.82
C VAL A 146 14.06 -13.01 3.83
N PRO A 147 14.25 -12.24 4.91
CA PRO A 147 15.36 -11.29 5.01
C PRO A 147 16.72 -12.02 5.08
N ASP A 148 17.69 -11.57 4.28
CA ASP A 148 19.02 -12.18 4.24
C ASP A 148 19.95 -11.52 5.27
N VAL A 149 20.18 -12.19 6.41
CA VAL A 149 20.94 -11.62 7.53
C VAL A 149 22.42 -11.42 7.19
N ALA A 150 22.97 -12.16 6.22
CA ALA A 150 24.34 -11.95 5.76
C ALA A 150 24.51 -10.63 4.99
N GLU A 151 23.43 -10.12 4.39
CA GLU A 151 23.41 -8.82 3.70
C GLU A 151 23.60 -7.66 4.68
N LEU A 152 23.20 -7.80 5.96
CA LEU A 152 23.37 -6.75 6.98
C LEU A 152 24.84 -6.36 7.23
N GLU A 153 25.79 -7.31 7.13
CA GLU A 153 27.23 -7.02 7.24
C GLU A 153 27.73 -6.10 6.11
N SER A 154 27.05 -6.09 4.96
CA SER A 154 27.38 -5.22 3.82
C SER A 154 26.68 -3.85 3.88
N LEU A 155 25.55 -3.77 4.60
CA LEU A 155 24.77 -2.54 4.77
C LEU A 155 25.20 -1.74 6.00
N VAL A 156 25.81 -2.37 7.01
CA VAL A 156 26.15 -1.71 8.27
C VAL A 156 27.35 -0.77 8.15
N LYS A 157 27.16 0.44 8.68
CA LYS A 157 28.13 1.54 8.74
C LYS A 157 28.43 1.94 10.19
N PRO A 158 29.57 2.60 10.49
CA PRO A 158 29.90 3.05 11.86
C PRO A 158 28.87 4.01 12.49
N ASN A 159 28.04 4.68 11.69
CA ASN A 159 26.95 5.56 12.11
C ASN A 159 25.56 4.90 12.05
N THR A 160 25.46 3.57 11.99
CA THR A 160 24.16 2.87 11.92
C THR A 160 23.42 3.01 13.25
N LYS A 161 22.33 3.76 13.23
CA LYS A 161 21.55 4.20 14.39
C LYS A 161 20.36 3.28 14.70
N LEU A 162 19.79 2.65 13.67
CA LEU A 162 18.56 1.86 13.78
C LEU A 162 18.49 0.82 12.66
N ILE A 163 18.02 -0.38 13.00
CA ILE A 163 17.55 -1.39 12.05
C ILE A 163 16.01 -1.40 12.12
N ILE A 164 15.32 -1.44 10.99
CA ILE A 164 13.85 -1.42 10.93
C ILE A 164 13.33 -2.64 10.18
N ILE A 165 12.38 -3.34 10.79
CA ILE A 165 11.68 -4.52 10.24
C ILE A 165 10.16 -4.35 10.38
N ASN A 166 9.39 -5.04 9.52
CA ASN A 166 7.94 -5.17 9.66
C ASN A 166 7.59 -6.66 9.60
N ASN A 167 6.98 -7.19 10.67
CA ASN A 167 6.78 -8.63 10.82
C ASN A 167 5.43 -8.97 11.50
N PRO A 168 4.45 -9.58 10.80
CA PRO A 168 4.42 -9.87 9.35
C PRO A 168 4.59 -8.62 8.46
N ASN A 169 5.09 -8.79 7.23
CA ASN A 169 5.47 -7.66 6.36
C ASN A 169 4.33 -7.15 5.44
N ASN A 170 4.23 -5.84 5.27
CA ASN A 170 3.41 -5.14 4.28
C ASN A 170 4.25 -4.91 2.99
N PRO A 171 3.85 -5.35 1.78
CA PRO A 171 2.58 -5.97 1.38
C PRO A 171 2.56 -7.50 1.42
N THR A 172 3.69 -8.15 1.62
CA THR A 172 3.91 -9.55 1.22
C THR A 172 3.17 -10.58 2.09
N GLY A 173 2.80 -10.23 3.33
CA GLY A 173 2.26 -11.19 4.31
C GLY A 173 3.27 -12.28 4.70
N ALA A 174 4.55 -12.06 4.38
CA ALA A 174 5.65 -12.92 4.77
C ALA A 174 5.96 -12.79 6.27
N VAL A 175 6.55 -13.84 6.83
CA VAL A 175 6.89 -13.94 8.26
C VAL A 175 8.38 -14.17 8.40
N VAL A 176 9.04 -13.29 9.16
CA VAL A 176 10.42 -13.52 9.62
C VAL A 176 10.38 -14.58 10.71
N ARG A 177 10.86 -15.79 10.41
CA ARG A 177 10.85 -16.93 11.33
C ARG A 177 11.75 -16.69 12.54
N LYS A 178 11.49 -17.42 13.63
CA LYS A 178 12.23 -17.34 14.90
C LYS A 178 13.76 -17.46 14.73
N SER A 179 14.26 -18.40 13.92
CA SER A 179 15.70 -18.53 13.63
C SER A 179 16.30 -17.25 13.03
N VAL A 180 15.61 -16.65 12.05
CA VAL A 180 16.03 -15.43 11.36
C VAL A 180 15.95 -14.22 12.30
N LEU A 181 14.86 -14.08 13.06
CA LEU A 181 14.73 -13.07 14.12
C LEU A 181 15.86 -13.18 15.14
N GLN A 182 16.24 -14.40 15.54
CA GLN A 182 17.32 -14.63 16.50
C GLN A 182 18.67 -14.18 15.93
N ALA A 183 18.92 -14.41 14.65
CA ALA A 183 20.14 -13.95 13.98
C ALA A 183 20.20 -12.41 13.85
N ILE A 184 19.09 -11.76 13.50
CA ILE A 184 18.96 -10.28 13.48
C ILE A 184 19.22 -9.70 14.88
N VAL A 185 18.62 -10.29 15.91
CA VAL A 185 18.78 -9.86 17.31
C VAL A 185 20.21 -10.07 17.81
N SER A 186 20.91 -11.13 17.39
CA SER A 186 22.33 -11.31 17.72
C SER A 186 23.21 -10.27 17.03
N PHE A 187 23.07 -10.11 15.70
CA PHE A 187 23.81 -9.12 14.91
C PHE A 187 23.70 -7.71 15.49
N ALA A 188 22.48 -7.29 15.84
CA ALA A 188 22.19 -5.98 16.41
C ALA A 188 22.75 -5.84 17.84
N ARG A 189 22.60 -6.86 18.70
CA ARG A 189 23.13 -6.87 20.08
C ARG A 189 24.66 -6.78 20.10
N GLU A 190 25.35 -7.48 19.21
CA GLU A 190 26.82 -7.42 19.06
C GLU A 190 27.35 -6.02 18.73
N ARG A 191 26.53 -5.20 18.05
CA ARG A 191 26.86 -3.85 17.58
C ARG A 191 26.16 -2.74 18.39
N ASP A 192 25.41 -3.13 19.42
CA ASP A 192 24.57 -2.29 20.28
C ASP A 192 23.52 -1.41 19.54
N ILE A 193 23.09 -1.84 18.35
CA ILE A 193 22.17 -1.11 17.46
C ILE A 193 20.70 -1.40 17.83
N PRO A 194 19.86 -0.39 18.13
CA PRO A 194 18.41 -0.57 18.30
C PRO A 194 17.73 -1.23 17.08
N ILE A 195 16.65 -1.98 17.34
CA ILE A 195 15.77 -2.49 16.29
C ILE A 195 14.35 -1.96 16.51
N LEU A 196 13.74 -1.37 15.49
CA LEU A 196 12.30 -1.11 15.40
C LEU A 196 11.62 -2.26 14.65
N SER A 197 10.61 -2.87 15.25
CA SER A 197 9.76 -3.92 14.68
C SER A 197 8.31 -3.45 14.65
N ASP A 198 7.81 -3.10 13.48
CA ASP A 198 6.37 -2.89 13.29
C ASP A 198 5.67 -4.26 13.23
N GLU A 199 4.81 -4.53 14.21
CA GLU A 199 4.11 -5.80 14.37
C GLU A 199 2.58 -5.64 14.26
N VAL A 200 2.06 -4.66 13.52
CA VAL A 200 0.59 -4.40 13.47
C VAL A 200 -0.27 -5.59 13.00
N TYR A 201 0.31 -6.49 12.20
CA TYR A 201 -0.37 -7.71 11.75
C TYR A 201 -0.30 -8.86 12.76
N ARG A 202 0.47 -8.73 13.85
CA ARG A 202 0.50 -9.67 14.97
C ARG A 202 -0.77 -9.51 15.82
N PRO A 203 -1.45 -10.59 16.27
CA PRO A 203 -1.06 -12.00 16.20
C PRO A 203 -1.79 -12.81 15.12
N LEU A 204 -2.12 -12.20 13.96
CA LEU A 204 -2.92 -12.85 12.93
C LEU A 204 -2.08 -13.82 12.06
N PHE A 205 -1.67 -14.93 12.64
CA PHE A 205 -1.00 -16.03 11.93
C PHE A 205 -2.02 -17.07 11.48
N HIS A 206 -1.92 -17.52 10.22
CA HIS A 206 -2.87 -18.48 9.64
C HIS A 206 -2.21 -19.62 8.86
N GLY A 207 -1.03 -19.37 8.26
CA GLY A 207 -0.16 -20.36 7.61
C GLY A 207 1.03 -20.82 8.46
N ILE A 208 1.13 -20.40 9.72
CA ILE A 208 2.09 -20.91 10.71
C ILE A 208 1.41 -21.02 12.08
N SER A 209 1.70 -22.09 12.82
CA SER A 209 1.02 -22.48 14.06
C SER A 209 1.85 -22.14 15.30
N PRO A 210 1.23 -21.72 16.42
CA PRO A 210 1.95 -21.50 17.68
C PRO A 210 2.65 -22.74 18.27
N VAL A 211 2.50 -23.94 17.71
CA VAL A 211 3.29 -25.12 18.12
C VAL A 211 4.53 -25.37 17.25
N ASP A 212 4.69 -24.65 16.14
CA ASP A 212 5.84 -24.80 15.25
C ASP A 212 7.08 -24.17 15.90
N ASP A 213 8.21 -24.89 15.90
CA ASP A 213 9.45 -24.40 16.51
C ASP A 213 9.93 -23.06 15.96
N GLU A 214 9.62 -22.78 14.70
CA GLU A 214 9.97 -21.56 13.96
C GLU A 214 8.95 -20.42 14.08
N TYR A 215 7.86 -20.61 14.84
CA TYR A 215 6.83 -19.59 15.05
C TYR A 215 7.42 -18.30 15.66
N PRO A 216 7.14 -17.13 15.08
CA PRO A 216 7.76 -15.87 15.49
C PRO A 216 7.31 -15.43 16.90
N PRO A 217 8.25 -15.26 17.86
CA PRO A 217 7.99 -14.41 19.01
C PRO A 217 7.80 -12.95 18.54
N SER A 218 7.27 -12.10 19.42
CA SER A 218 7.48 -10.65 19.25
C SER A 218 8.95 -10.33 19.51
N LEU A 219 9.53 -9.35 18.81
CA LEU A 219 10.95 -9.02 18.96
C LEU A 219 11.30 -8.63 20.41
N VAL A 220 10.41 -7.89 21.09
CA VAL A 220 10.60 -7.47 22.48
C VAL A 220 10.45 -8.62 23.51
N SER A 221 9.92 -9.76 23.09
CA SER A 221 9.91 -11.00 23.89
C SER A 221 11.25 -11.76 23.81
N MET A 222 12.16 -11.41 22.90
CA MET A 222 13.45 -12.09 22.66
C MET A 222 14.61 -11.61 23.56
N GLY A 223 14.33 -10.78 24.58
CA GLY A 223 15.34 -10.36 25.57
C GLY A 223 16.48 -9.52 24.98
N TYR A 224 16.16 -8.59 24.08
CA TYR A 224 17.08 -7.51 23.71
C TYR A 224 16.45 -6.18 24.12
N ASP A 225 17.12 -5.43 25.00
CA ASP A 225 16.48 -4.27 25.65
C ASP A 225 16.28 -3.08 24.71
N LYS A 226 17.07 -2.99 23.63
CA LYS A 226 16.87 -2.04 22.53
C LYS A 226 15.98 -2.57 21.39
N ALA A 227 15.24 -3.65 21.61
CA ALA A 227 14.12 -4.02 20.74
C ALA A 227 12.92 -3.12 21.07
N ILE A 228 12.48 -2.36 20.06
CA ILE A 228 11.33 -1.47 20.10
C ILE A 228 10.27 -2.09 19.19
N VAL A 229 9.10 -2.41 19.72
CA VAL A 229 7.97 -2.96 18.96
C VAL A 229 6.87 -1.92 18.86
N THR A 230 6.26 -1.76 17.70
CA THR A 230 5.04 -0.96 17.52
C THR A 230 3.86 -1.84 17.13
N GLY A 231 2.66 -1.44 17.54
CA GLY A 231 1.43 -2.19 17.27
C GLY A 231 0.19 -1.32 17.28
N SER A 232 -0.94 -1.87 16.81
CA SER A 232 -2.22 -1.17 16.82
C SER A 232 -3.42 -2.10 16.87
N MET A 233 -4.54 -1.55 17.33
CA MET A 233 -5.86 -2.17 17.25
C MET A 233 -6.39 -2.25 15.80
N SER A 234 -5.76 -1.56 14.85
CA SER A 234 -6.33 -1.34 13.52
C SER A 234 -6.31 -2.56 12.60
N LYS A 235 -5.23 -3.36 12.60
CA LYS A 235 -5.03 -4.40 11.58
C LYS A 235 -5.45 -5.79 12.05
N ALA A 236 -4.78 -6.35 13.06
CA ALA A 236 -5.12 -7.69 13.58
C ALA A 236 -6.42 -7.74 14.40
N TYR A 237 -6.82 -6.63 15.04
CA TYR A 237 -7.94 -6.57 15.99
C TYR A 237 -9.21 -5.89 15.45
N SER A 238 -9.32 -5.64 14.13
CA SER A 238 -10.53 -5.10 13.48
C SER A 238 -11.08 -3.77 14.02
N LEU A 239 -10.23 -2.97 14.67
CA LEU A 239 -10.62 -1.74 15.36
C LEU A 239 -9.78 -0.57 14.81
N ALA A 240 -9.93 -0.33 13.50
CA ALA A 240 -9.26 0.76 12.79
C ALA A 240 -9.77 2.14 13.24
N GLY A 241 -11.08 2.27 13.46
CA GLY A 241 -11.74 3.54 13.81
C GLY A 241 -11.24 4.19 15.10
N ILE A 242 -10.97 3.41 16.15
CA ILE A 242 -10.57 3.92 17.48
C ILE A 242 -9.12 4.44 17.56
N ARG A 243 -8.42 4.55 16.43
CA ARG A 243 -7.05 5.09 16.28
C ARG A 243 -6.06 4.73 17.40
N THR A 244 -6.12 3.54 17.98
CA THR A 244 -5.29 3.17 19.15
C THR A 244 -4.12 2.28 18.76
N GLY A 245 -2.93 2.63 19.25
CA GLY A 245 -1.71 1.87 19.09
C GLY A 245 -0.75 2.09 20.27
N TRP A 246 0.43 1.50 20.17
CA TRP A 246 1.41 1.52 21.25
C TRP A 246 2.83 1.30 20.76
N ILE A 247 3.78 1.69 21.62
CA ILE A 247 5.18 1.30 21.58
C ILE A 247 5.43 0.37 22.78
N ALA A 248 6.18 -0.72 22.58
CA ALA A 248 6.62 -1.65 23.61
C ALA A 248 8.16 -1.79 23.56
N CYS A 249 8.84 -1.50 24.66
CA CYS A 249 10.30 -1.61 24.77
C CYS A 249 10.71 -1.93 26.22
N ARG A 250 11.73 -2.78 26.42
CA ARG A 250 12.20 -3.16 27.76
C ARG A 250 13.16 -2.15 28.38
N ASN A 251 13.90 -1.40 27.58
CA ASN A 251 14.72 -0.30 28.08
C ASN A 251 13.82 0.89 28.52
N ALA A 252 13.83 1.18 29.82
CA ALA A 252 13.05 2.27 30.40
C ALA A 252 13.51 3.66 29.92
N GLU A 253 14.80 3.88 29.68
CA GLU A 253 15.33 5.16 29.17
C GLU A 253 14.78 5.47 27.77
N ILE A 254 14.62 4.42 26.94
CA ILE A 254 13.97 4.55 25.62
C ILE A 254 12.49 4.92 25.78
N ILE A 255 11.74 4.26 26.68
CA ILE A 255 10.34 4.61 26.92
C ILE A 255 10.17 6.04 27.47
N GLU A 256 11.00 6.47 28.42
CA GLU A 256 10.95 7.84 28.96
C GLU A 256 11.33 8.89 27.92
N ALA A 257 12.35 8.61 27.09
CA ALA A 257 12.75 9.46 25.98
C ALA A 257 11.62 9.64 24.94
N LEU A 258 10.85 8.58 24.67
CA LEU A 258 9.70 8.60 23.77
C LEU A 258 8.47 9.26 24.42
N ALA A 259 8.25 9.04 25.72
CA ALA A 259 7.17 9.68 26.46
C ALA A 259 7.32 11.21 26.46
N SER A 260 8.52 11.73 26.73
CA SER A 260 8.83 13.16 26.65
C SER A 260 8.76 13.72 25.21
N ALA A 261 8.98 12.88 24.19
CA ALA A 261 8.85 13.31 22.79
C ALA A 261 7.37 13.39 22.34
N ARG A 262 6.45 12.65 22.97
CA ARG A 262 5.02 12.66 22.62
C ARG A 262 4.34 14.01 22.93
N ASP A 263 4.90 14.77 23.86
CA ASP A 263 4.41 16.10 24.23
C ASP A 263 4.46 17.10 23.04
N TYR A 264 5.34 16.85 22.06
CA TYR A 264 5.42 17.64 20.81
C TYR A 264 4.42 17.22 19.73
N THR A 265 3.72 16.08 19.88
CA THR A 265 2.85 15.53 18.82
C THR A 265 1.40 15.42 19.24
N THR A 266 1.13 14.88 20.43
CA THR A 266 -0.20 14.37 20.81
C THR A 266 -0.53 14.51 22.29
N ILE A 267 0.47 14.68 23.17
CA ILE A 267 0.35 14.75 24.64
C ILE A 267 -0.17 13.43 25.26
N SER A 268 -1.41 13.03 24.97
CA SER A 268 -2.06 11.81 25.48
C SER A 268 -2.92 11.13 24.41
N VAL A 269 -3.74 10.14 24.82
CA VAL A 269 -4.69 9.45 23.94
C VAL A 269 -6.13 9.63 24.43
N SER A 270 -7.07 9.50 23.51
CA SER A 270 -8.51 9.61 23.77
C SER A 270 -8.98 8.61 24.83
N GLN A 271 -9.67 9.11 25.85
CA GLN A 271 -10.22 8.29 26.93
C GLN A 271 -11.34 7.35 26.47
N LEU A 272 -12.00 7.61 25.34
CA LEU A 272 -13.02 6.71 24.80
C LEU A 272 -12.35 5.55 24.06
N ASP A 273 -11.32 5.86 23.27
CA ASP A 273 -10.59 4.88 22.47
C ASP A 273 -9.75 3.93 23.34
N ASP A 274 -9.11 4.44 24.39
CA ASP A 274 -8.41 3.63 25.40
C ASP A 274 -9.37 2.64 26.10
N GLN A 275 -10.63 3.04 26.34
CA GLN A 275 -11.63 2.16 26.95
C GLN A 275 -12.09 1.05 25.99
N VAL A 276 -12.35 1.35 24.71
CA VAL A 276 -12.70 0.33 23.70
C VAL A 276 -11.52 -0.61 23.45
N ALA A 277 -10.29 -0.09 23.31
CA ALA A 277 -9.09 -0.90 23.18
C ALA A 277 -8.85 -1.77 24.41
N SER A 278 -9.01 -1.21 25.61
CA SER A 278 -8.98 -1.96 26.88
C SER A 278 -9.98 -3.11 26.85
N TYR A 279 -11.24 -2.86 26.48
CA TYR A 279 -12.31 -3.86 26.44
C TYR A 279 -12.01 -4.99 25.44
N ALA A 280 -11.57 -4.64 24.23
CA ALA A 280 -11.20 -5.59 23.19
C ALA A 280 -10.05 -6.53 23.60
N LEU A 281 -9.13 -6.04 24.45
CA LEU A 281 -8.03 -6.81 25.04
C LEU A 281 -8.35 -7.40 26.43
N SER A 282 -9.63 -7.51 26.80
CA SER A 282 -10.04 -8.34 27.95
C SER A 282 -9.90 -9.82 27.63
N ALA A 283 -9.72 -10.65 28.67
CA ALA A 283 -9.75 -12.11 28.52
C ALA A 283 -11.09 -12.57 27.92
N ASP A 284 -12.20 -11.92 28.32
CA ASP A 284 -13.56 -12.22 27.87
C ASP A 284 -13.81 -11.94 26.37
N VAL A 285 -13.00 -11.10 25.70
CA VAL A 285 -13.25 -10.64 24.31
C VAL A 285 -12.14 -11.04 23.34
N ILE A 286 -10.87 -11.03 23.78
CA ILE A 286 -9.72 -11.15 22.88
C ILE A 286 -9.68 -12.49 22.13
N HIS A 287 -10.12 -13.57 22.78
CA HIS A 287 -10.13 -14.91 22.18
C HIS A 287 -11.21 -15.05 21.10
N GLY A 288 -12.41 -14.50 21.32
CA GLY A 288 -13.46 -14.45 20.30
C GLY A 288 -13.06 -13.61 19.09
N LEU A 289 -12.53 -12.40 19.34
CA LEU A 289 -12.10 -11.45 18.31
C LEU A 289 -10.96 -12.01 17.44
N LEU A 290 -9.92 -12.59 18.04
CA LEU A 290 -8.80 -13.17 17.28
C LEU A 290 -9.21 -14.46 16.55
N SER A 291 -10.06 -15.30 17.15
CA SER A 291 -10.60 -16.50 16.49
C SER A 291 -11.42 -16.16 15.25
N ARG A 292 -12.30 -15.14 15.31
CA ARG A 292 -13.03 -14.59 14.15
C ARG A 292 -12.05 -14.19 13.04
N ASN A 293 -11.04 -13.40 13.37
CA ASN A 293 -10.14 -12.79 12.39
C ASN A 293 -9.18 -13.82 11.76
N ILE A 294 -8.68 -14.77 12.53
CA ILE A 294 -7.84 -15.88 12.04
C ILE A 294 -8.67 -16.82 11.16
N GLN A 295 -9.92 -17.14 11.53
CA GLN A 295 -10.78 -17.97 10.69
C GLN A 295 -11.15 -17.27 9.38
N LEU A 296 -11.47 -15.97 9.41
CA LEU A 296 -11.73 -15.17 8.22
C LEU A 296 -10.52 -15.18 7.28
N ALA A 297 -9.30 -14.99 7.81
CA ALA A 297 -8.08 -15.07 7.02
C ALA A 297 -7.83 -16.46 6.43
N LYS A 298 -8.05 -17.55 7.20
CA LYS A 298 -7.91 -18.94 6.71
C LYS A 298 -8.89 -19.26 5.58
N THR A 299 -10.15 -18.85 5.71
CA THR A 299 -11.16 -19.02 4.66
C THR A 299 -10.78 -18.23 3.41
N ASN A 300 -10.37 -16.98 3.58
CA ASN A 300 -10.16 -16.07 2.45
C ASN A 300 -8.82 -16.29 1.72
N VAL A 301 -7.75 -16.66 2.42
CA VAL A 301 -6.46 -17.00 1.78
C VAL A 301 -6.57 -18.27 0.92
N ALA A 302 -7.47 -19.20 1.27
CA ALA A 302 -7.77 -20.38 0.45
C ALA A 302 -8.53 -20.02 -0.84
N LEU A 303 -9.41 -19.01 -0.81
CA LEU A 303 -10.05 -18.47 -2.02
C LEU A 303 -9.02 -17.79 -2.93
N LEU A 304 -8.12 -16.99 -2.34
CA LEU A 304 -7.06 -16.31 -3.08
C LEU A 304 -6.02 -17.28 -3.66
N GLU A 305 -5.68 -18.34 -2.92
CA GLU A 305 -4.84 -19.45 -3.40
C GLU A 305 -5.49 -20.18 -4.58
N LYS A 306 -6.80 -20.48 -4.51
CA LYS A 306 -7.51 -21.07 -5.65
C LYS A 306 -7.42 -20.15 -6.88
N PHE A 307 -7.70 -18.86 -6.71
CA PHE A 307 -7.61 -17.86 -7.77
C PHE A 307 -6.22 -17.79 -8.42
N VAL A 308 -5.13 -17.75 -7.62
CA VAL A 308 -3.77 -17.75 -8.19
C VAL A 308 -3.44 -19.06 -8.91
N ASN A 309 -3.92 -20.20 -8.42
CA ASN A 309 -3.74 -21.49 -9.09
C ASN A 309 -4.53 -21.57 -10.42
N ASP A 310 -5.78 -21.11 -10.44
CA ASP A 310 -6.63 -21.05 -11.64
C ASP A 310 -6.01 -20.16 -12.73
N HIS A 311 -5.42 -19.01 -12.34
CA HIS A 311 -4.80 -18.01 -13.23
C HIS A 311 -3.27 -18.08 -13.27
N SER A 312 -2.69 -19.25 -12.97
CA SER A 312 -1.23 -19.46 -12.83
C SER A 312 -0.41 -19.27 -14.12
N SER A 313 -1.06 -19.14 -15.27
CA SER A 313 -0.44 -18.74 -16.55
C SER A 313 -0.09 -17.25 -16.64
N VAL A 314 -0.76 -16.42 -15.84
CA VAL A 314 -0.68 -14.94 -15.90
C VAL A 314 -0.47 -14.28 -14.54
N CYS A 315 -0.51 -15.01 -13.42
CA CYS A 315 -0.15 -14.48 -12.11
C CYS A 315 0.65 -15.47 -11.24
N SER A 316 1.42 -14.94 -10.30
CA SER A 316 2.21 -15.72 -9.34
C SER A 316 2.39 -14.97 -8.02
N TRP A 317 2.70 -15.68 -6.94
CA TRP A 317 2.90 -15.09 -5.61
C TRP A 317 3.82 -15.94 -4.73
N VAL A 318 4.21 -15.39 -3.58
CA VAL A 318 4.58 -16.20 -2.41
C VAL A 318 3.37 -16.17 -1.49
N LYS A 319 2.85 -17.35 -1.11
CA LYS A 319 1.67 -17.45 -0.26
C LYS A 319 1.93 -16.79 1.11
N PRO A 320 1.11 -15.81 1.55
CA PRO A 320 1.29 -15.18 2.84
C PRO A 320 1.01 -16.18 3.97
N LEU A 321 1.78 -16.10 5.06
CA LEU A 321 1.62 -16.97 6.22
C LEU A 321 0.87 -16.28 7.37
N ALA A 322 0.72 -14.95 7.29
CA ALA A 322 0.16 -14.13 8.34
C ALA A 322 -0.34 -12.77 7.82
N GLY A 323 -0.94 -12.01 8.73
CA GLY A 323 -1.53 -10.71 8.43
C GLY A 323 -2.74 -10.82 7.53
N THR A 324 -2.95 -9.78 6.73
CA THR A 324 -4.18 -9.55 5.97
C THR A 324 -3.95 -9.27 4.48
N THR A 325 -2.68 -9.21 4.08
CA THR A 325 -2.21 -8.70 2.79
C THR A 325 -1.40 -9.75 2.04
N ALA A 326 -1.58 -9.80 0.72
CA ALA A 326 -0.84 -10.62 -0.22
C ALA A 326 -0.23 -9.73 -1.30
N PHE A 327 0.90 -10.15 -1.87
CA PHE A 327 1.56 -9.45 -2.97
C PHE A 327 1.72 -10.42 -4.15
N ILE A 328 1.04 -10.12 -5.25
CA ILE A 328 0.84 -11.01 -6.40
C ILE A 328 1.38 -10.31 -7.64
N GLN A 329 2.28 -10.95 -8.38
CA GLN A 329 2.78 -10.45 -9.66
C GLN A 329 1.88 -10.94 -10.80
N PHE A 330 1.34 -10.01 -11.57
CA PHE A 330 0.61 -10.24 -12.82
C PHE A 330 1.50 -10.00 -14.04
N LYS A 331 1.28 -10.80 -15.08
CA LYS A 331 2.05 -10.83 -16.32
C LYS A 331 1.14 -11.00 -17.54
N LYS A 332 1.54 -10.43 -18.68
CA LYS A 332 0.92 -10.66 -19.98
C LYS A 332 2.00 -11.04 -20.98
N ASN A 333 1.81 -12.16 -21.68
CA ASN A 333 2.80 -12.73 -22.62
C ASN A 333 4.20 -12.98 -22.01
N GLY A 334 4.27 -13.25 -20.70
CA GLY A 334 5.53 -13.48 -19.96
C GLY A 334 6.12 -12.24 -19.27
N GLU A 335 5.76 -11.04 -19.72
CA GLU A 335 6.26 -9.78 -19.17
C GLU A 335 5.37 -9.21 -18.06
N PRO A 336 5.93 -8.52 -17.05
CA PRO A 336 5.13 -7.83 -16.02
C PRO A 336 4.21 -6.77 -16.63
N VAL A 337 2.94 -6.75 -16.20
CA VAL A 337 1.98 -5.74 -16.63
C VAL A 337 2.40 -4.34 -16.15
N ASP A 338 1.87 -3.29 -16.77
CA ASP A 338 1.74 -1.99 -16.10
C ASP A 338 0.69 -2.16 -14.99
N ASP A 339 1.13 -2.27 -13.74
CA ASP A 339 0.24 -2.51 -12.60
C ASP A 339 -0.65 -1.30 -12.29
N VAL A 340 -0.22 -0.08 -12.61
CA VAL A 340 -1.05 1.12 -12.41
C VAL A 340 -2.20 1.12 -13.41
N ALA A 341 -1.93 0.94 -14.71
CA ALA A 341 -2.95 0.83 -15.74
C ALA A 341 -3.87 -0.39 -15.50
N PHE A 342 -3.30 -1.54 -15.14
CA PHE A 342 -4.05 -2.76 -14.80
C PHE A 342 -5.00 -2.54 -13.61
N CYS A 343 -4.54 -1.92 -12.52
CA CYS A 343 -5.40 -1.67 -11.36
C CYS A 343 -6.54 -0.69 -11.65
N LEU A 344 -6.34 0.27 -12.58
CA LEU A 344 -7.40 1.18 -13.03
C LEU A 344 -8.42 0.46 -13.91
N ASP A 345 -7.97 -0.35 -14.88
CA ASP A 345 -8.85 -1.08 -15.80
C ASP A 345 -9.67 -2.17 -15.08
N VAL A 346 -9.05 -2.86 -14.11
CA VAL A 346 -9.75 -3.76 -13.17
C VAL A 346 -10.81 -2.99 -12.37
N LEU A 347 -10.46 -1.84 -11.78
CA LEU A 347 -11.41 -1.03 -11.01
C LEU A 347 -12.59 -0.53 -11.87
N GLU A 348 -12.33 -0.07 -13.10
CA GLU A 348 -13.35 0.42 -14.01
C GLU A 348 -14.35 -0.68 -14.38
N LYS A 349 -13.83 -1.81 -14.91
CA LYS A 349 -14.64 -2.91 -15.49
C LYS A 349 -15.26 -3.83 -14.44
N THR A 350 -14.60 -4.06 -13.30
CA THR A 350 -15.05 -5.05 -12.29
C THR A 350 -15.58 -4.43 -10.99
N LYS A 351 -15.24 -3.17 -10.71
CA LYS A 351 -15.35 -2.52 -9.38
C LYS A 351 -14.50 -3.14 -8.26
N ALA A 352 -13.65 -4.13 -8.53
CA ALA A 352 -12.64 -4.59 -7.58
C ALA A 352 -11.54 -3.53 -7.43
N MET A 353 -11.41 -2.92 -6.26
CA MET A 353 -10.29 -2.03 -5.97
C MET A 353 -9.14 -2.85 -5.39
N ILE A 354 -8.09 -2.96 -6.18
CA ILE A 354 -6.77 -3.49 -5.85
C ILE A 354 -5.75 -2.33 -5.81
N LEU A 355 -4.53 -2.57 -5.32
CA LEU A 355 -3.50 -1.52 -5.22
C LEU A 355 -2.23 -1.87 -6.02
N PRO A 356 -1.74 -0.99 -6.92
CA PRO A 356 -0.52 -1.20 -7.70
C PRO A 356 0.73 -1.20 -6.83
N GLY A 357 1.60 -2.20 -7.03
CA GLY A 357 2.81 -2.42 -6.27
C GLY A 357 3.87 -1.35 -6.53
N SER A 358 4.03 -0.93 -7.78
CA SER A 358 5.03 0.07 -8.19
C SER A 358 4.79 1.44 -7.57
N LYS A 359 3.52 1.88 -7.52
CA LYS A 359 3.12 3.14 -6.86
C LYS A 359 3.05 3.02 -5.33
N GLY A 360 2.66 1.86 -4.80
CA GLY A 360 2.48 1.67 -3.35
C GLY A 360 3.76 1.37 -2.57
N PHE A 361 4.77 0.79 -3.24
CA PHE A 361 5.95 0.21 -2.59
C PHE A 361 7.27 0.44 -3.35
N GLY A 362 7.24 1.05 -4.53
CA GLY A 362 8.45 1.48 -5.24
C GLY A 362 8.98 2.80 -4.67
N HIS A 363 10.21 2.78 -4.17
CA HIS A 363 10.98 3.95 -3.74
C HIS A 363 11.55 4.71 -4.94
N GLU A 364 12.26 4.00 -5.83
CA GLU A 364 12.70 4.53 -7.12
C GLU A 364 11.54 4.54 -8.15
N ARG A 365 10.61 5.47 -7.93
CA ARG A 365 9.54 5.96 -8.84
C ARG A 365 9.11 4.99 -9.95
N GLY A 366 8.42 3.92 -9.56
CA GLY A 366 7.57 3.14 -10.47
C GLY A 366 8.23 2.01 -11.27
N PHE A 367 9.55 1.83 -11.21
CA PHE A 367 10.21 0.68 -11.87
C PHE A 367 10.27 -0.56 -10.98
N GLU A 368 10.57 -0.39 -9.69
CA GLU A 368 10.50 -1.49 -8.73
C GLU A 368 9.05 -1.96 -8.53
N TYR A 369 8.87 -3.27 -8.38
CA TYR A 369 7.57 -3.92 -8.22
C TYR A 369 6.57 -3.66 -9.37
N LYS A 370 7.04 -3.32 -10.58
CA LYS A 370 6.21 -3.33 -11.78
C LYS A 370 5.50 -4.68 -11.96
N GLY A 371 4.21 -4.62 -12.24
CA GLY A 371 3.32 -5.76 -12.42
C GLY A 371 2.88 -6.43 -11.11
N TYR A 372 3.36 -5.99 -9.94
CA TYR A 372 2.87 -6.49 -8.66
C TYR A 372 1.62 -5.74 -8.21
N VAL A 373 0.79 -6.42 -7.44
CA VAL A 373 -0.47 -5.90 -6.89
C VAL A 373 -0.59 -6.35 -5.43
N ARG A 374 -0.97 -5.42 -4.54
CA ARG A 374 -1.39 -5.74 -3.17
C ARG A 374 -2.87 -6.07 -3.16
N ILE A 375 -3.21 -7.23 -2.61
CA ILE A 375 -4.60 -7.62 -2.29
C ILE A 375 -4.74 -7.80 -0.78
N GLY A 376 -5.63 -7.01 -0.17
CA GLY A 376 -6.13 -7.20 1.18
C GLY A 376 -7.26 -8.23 1.20
N TYR A 377 -7.03 -9.40 1.78
CA TYR A 377 -7.95 -10.53 1.70
C TYR A 377 -8.75 -10.79 2.98
N VAL A 378 -8.60 -10.02 4.06
CA VAL A 378 -9.31 -10.28 5.34
C VAL A 378 -10.52 -9.35 5.53
N CYS A 379 -11.03 -8.77 4.44
CA CYS A 379 -12.38 -8.19 4.39
C CYS A 379 -13.47 -9.30 4.49
N HIS A 380 -14.75 -8.93 4.48
CA HIS A 380 -15.84 -9.92 4.52
C HIS A 380 -15.75 -10.87 3.32
N THR A 381 -15.82 -12.19 3.55
CA THR A 381 -15.62 -13.23 2.52
C THR A 381 -16.49 -13.03 1.26
N ALA A 382 -17.70 -12.49 1.40
CA ALA A 382 -18.58 -12.20 0.26
C ALA A 382 -18.00 -11.13 -0.69
N VAL A 383 -17.36 -10.07 -0.15
CA VAL A 383 -16.74 -9.00 -0.93
C VAL A 383 -15.53 -9.54 -1.69
N LEU A 384 -14.65 -10.28 -1.02
CA LEU A 384 -13.50 -10.91 -1.67
C LEU A 384 -13.94 -11.91 -2.74
N LYS A 385 -14.93 -12.77 -2.45
CA LYS A 385 -15.43 -13.76 -3.40
C LYS A 385 -15.96 -13.08 -4.67
N GLU A 386 -16.85 -12.10 -4.53
CA GLU A 386 -17.40 -11.35 -5.67
C GLU A 386 -16.28 -10.66 -6.48
N ALA A 387 -15.32 -10.02 -5.80
CA ALA A 387 -14.19 -9.37 -6.46
C ALA A 387 -13.34 -10.36 -7.27
N LEU A 388 -12.96 -11.51 -6.68
CA LEU A 388 -12.17 -12.54 -7.37
C LEU A 388 -12.95 -13.21 -8.51
N GLU A 389 -14.27 -13.39 -8.40
CA GLU A 389 -15.11 -13.92 -9.48
C GLU A 389 -15.23 -12.94 -10.66
N ARG A 390 -15.28 -11.62 -10.41
CA ARG A 390 -15.25 -10.61 -11.48
C ARG A 390 -13.85 -10.46 -12.09
N MET A 391 -12.81 -10.40 -11.27
CA MET A 391 -11.41 -10.38 -11.74
C MET A 391 -11.08 -11.62 -12.58
N SER A 392 -11.65 -12.78 -12.27
CA SER A 392 -11.45 -14.01 -13.07
C SER A 392 -12.00 -13.91 -14.50
N LYS A 393 -13.12 -13.21 -14.70
CA LYS A 393 -13.69 -12.94 -16.03
C LYS A 393 -12.80 -11.98 -16.81
N TYR A 394 -12.48 -10.85 -16.18
CA TYR A 394 -11.56 -9.85 -16.71
C TYR A 394 -10.21 -10.44 -17.14
N ILE A 395 -9.59 -11.31 -16.32
CA ILE A 395 -8.29 -11.93 -16.63
C ILE A 395 -8.37 -12.85 -17.86
N ALA A 396 -9.42 -13.65 -17.99
CA ALA A 396 -9.61 -14.52 -19.15
C ALA A 396 -9.75 -13.71 -20.45
N GLU A 397 -10.56 -12.65 -20.41
CA GLU A 397 -10.84 -11.77 -21.53
C GLU A 397 -9.61 -10.93 -21.92
N GLU A 398 -8.97 -10.26 -20.94
CA GLU A 398 -8.02 -9.17 -21.19
C GLU A 398 -6.54 -9.55 -21.01
N LEU A 399 -6.19 -10.56 -20.20
CA LEU A 399 -4.81 -11.05 -20.09
C LEU A 399 -4.55 -12.30 -20.94
N VAL A 400 -5.50 -13.23 -20.97
CA VAL A 400 -5.37 -14.51 -21.70
C VAL A 400 -5.90 -14.42 -23.13
N GLY A 401 -6.85 -13.52 -23.41
CA GLY A 401 -7.45 -13.36 -24.74
C GLY A 401 -8.43 -14.48 -25.12
N GLY A 402 -9.00 -15.16 -24.12
CA GLY A 402 -9.92 -16.28 -24.30
C GLY A 402 -11.34 -15.92 -23.87
N ALA A 403 -12.32 -16.16 -24.74
CA ALA A 403 -13.73 -16.09 -24.35
C ALA A 403 -14.02 -17.13 -23.25
N PHE A 404 -14.81 -16.74 -22.25
CA PHE A 404 -15.21 -17.64 -21.16
C PHE A 404 -15.92 -18.87 -21.71
N PRO A 405 -15.61 -20.10 -21.25
CA PRO A 405 -16.51 -21.23 -21.44
C PRO A 405 -17.79 -20.93 -20.63
N THR A 406 -18.83 -20.44 -21.31
CA THR A 406 -20.14 -20.26 -20.71
C THR A 406 -20.62 -21.61 -20.21
N HIS A 407 -20.79 -21.75 -18.90
CA HIS A 407 -21.49 -22.88 -18.32
C HIS A 407 -22.97 -22.79 -18.72
N GLU A 408 -23.28 -23.33 -19.90
CA GLU A 408 -24.65 -23.59 -20.32
C GLU A 408 -25.31 -24.50 -19.28
N THR A 409 -26.27 -23.96 -18.54
CA THR A 409 -27.22 -24.77 -17.79
C THR A 409 -28.02 -25.59 -18.80
N PRO A 410 -27.92 -26.94 -18.80
CA PRO A 410 -28.57 -27.73 -19.84
C PRO A 410 -30.09 -27.63 -19.70
N GLU A 411 -30.74 -26.97 -20.67
CA GLU A 411 -32.19 -27.00 -20.78
C GLU A 411 -32.66 -28.43 -21.02
N LEU A 412 -33.55 -28.92 -20.16
CA LEU A 412 -34.14 -30.24 -20.29
C LEU A 412 -35.18 -30.23 -21.43
N ALA A 413 -34.71 -30.54 -22.64
CA ALA A 413 -35.54 -30.75 -23.83
C ALA A 413 -36.42 -32.02 -23.68
N VAL A 414 -37.54 -31.90 -22.95
CA VAL A 414 -38.50 -33.00 -22.72
C VAL A 414 -39.40 -33.19 -23.96
N SER A 415 -38.85 -33.80 -25.02
CA SER A 415 -39.65 -34.23 -26.16
C SER A 415 -39.05 -35.39 -26.96
N GLN A 416 -39.15 -36.62 -26.44
CA GLN A 416 -39.76 -37.76 -27.17
C GLN A 416 -39.83 -39.04 -26.30
N LEU A 417 -41.00 -39.67 -26.27
CA LEU A 417 -41.24 -40.97 -25.64
C LEU A 417 -41.55 -42.02 -26.71
N GLY A 418 -40.75 -43.09 -26.75
CA GLY A 418 -40.89 -44.20 -27.69
C GLY A 418 -39.55 -44.50 -28.38
N GLN A 419 -39.14 -45.75 -28.62
CA GLN A 419 -39.86 -47.03 -28.48
C GLN A 419 -39.01 -48.09 -27.74
N ARG A 420 -39.64 -49.20 -27.32
CA ARG A 420 -38.98 -50.37 -26.72
C ARG A 420 -38.75 -51.48 -27.75
N GLN A 421 -37.54 -52.05 -27.81
CA GLN A 421 -37.18 -53.43 -28.19
C GLN A 421 -35.64 -53.54 -28.24
N ARG A 422 -34.96 -54.69 -28.07
CA ARG A 422 -35.19 -55.96 -27.33
C ARG A 422 -33.83 -56.69 -27.25
N TYR A 423 -33.73 -57.80 -26.51
CA TYR A 423 -32.51 -58.62 -26.41
C TYR A 423 -32.04 -59.22 -27.76
N GLY A 424 -30.73 -59.51 -27.82
CA GLY A 424 -30.05 -60.42 -28.74
C GLY A 424 -28.66 -60.74 -28.18
N ASP A 425 -28.27 -62.02 -28.18
CA ASP A 425 -27.10 -62.56 -27.46
C ASP A 425 -25.93 -62.93 -28.42
N ASP A 426 -24.80 -63.35 -27.84
CA ASP A 426 -23.61 -63.98 -28.44
C ASP A 426 -22.81 -63.15 -29.49
N ASP A 427 -21.48 -63.25 -29.66
CA ASP A 427 -20.58 -64.41 -29.57
C ASP A 427 -19.13 -64.06 -29.07
N THR A 428 -18.37 -65.09 -28.70
CA THR A 428 -16.90 -65.12 -28.47
C THR A 428 -16.34 -66.43 -29.08
N PRO A 429 -15.02 -66.74 -29.31
CA PRO A 429 -13.87 -66.54 -28.39
C PRO A 429 -12.45 -66.43 -29.07
N ASN A 430 -11.41 -66.85 -28.34
CA ASN A 430 -9.98 -67.05 -28.69
C ASN A 430 -9.13 -65.76 -28.87
N ASP A 431 -7.88 -65.64 -28.40
CA ASP A 431 -6.95 -66.54 -27.67
C ASP A 431 -5.86 -65.66 -26.97
N LEU A 432 -4.84 -66.07 -26.17
CA LEU A 432 -4.25 -67.38 -25.83
C LEU A 432 -3.59 -67.34 -24.41
N SER A 433 -2.75 -68.33 -24.10
CA SER A 433 -1.95 -68.58 -22.88
C SER A 433 -0.80 -67.58 -22.59
N THR A 434 -0.23 -67.43 -21.38
CA THR A 434 -0.14 -68.30 -20.17
C THR A 434 -0.40 -67.48 -18.87
N GLY A 435 -0.26 -67.93 -17.59
CA GLY A 435 0.38 -69.12 -17.01
C GLY A 435 0.25 -69.19 -15.46
N GLY A 436 1.20 -69.86 -14.77
CA GLY A 436 1.25 -70.07 -13.30
C GLY A 436 2.51 -70.88 -12.90
N PRO A 437 2.64 -71.50 -11.69
CA PRO A 437 1.72 -71.62 -10.54
C PRO A 437 2.20 -70.83 -9.28
N ALA A 438 1.47 -70.59 -8.18
CA ALA A 438 0.24 -71.11 -7.55
C ALA A 438 0.42 -72.20 -6.44
N TYR A 439 0.03 -71.85 -5.19
CA TYR A 439 -0.46 -72.74 -4.11
C TYR A 439 -1.24 -71.92 -3.06
N GLY A 440 -2.27 -72.51 -2.44
CA GLY A 440 -3.09 -71.96 -1.34
C GLY A 440 -3.34 -73.02 -0.25
N PRO A 441 -4.48 -73.05 0.50
CA PRO A 441 -5.70 -72.24 0.36
C PRO A 441 -6.41 -71.79 1.69
N SER A 442 -7.57 -71.13 1.55
CA SER A 442 -8.75 -71.14 2.47
C SER A 442 -8.65 -70.38 3.83
N GLU A 443 -9.72 -69.84 4.46
CA GLU A 443 -11.20 -69.90 4.26
C GLU A 443 -11.91 -68.51 4.27
N THR A 444 -13.24 -68.51 4.15
CA THR A 444 -14.16 -67.43 3.72
C THR A 444 -14.78 -66.56 4.83
N MET A 445 -15.19 -65.31 4.49
CA MET A 445 -16.62 -64.91 4.43
C MET A 445 -16.86 -63.45 3.95
N PHE A 446 -18.01 -63.26 3.28
CA PHE A 446 -18.71 -62.03 2.83
C PHE A 446 -20.22 -62.34 2.93
N PRO A 447 -21.22 -61.43 2.69
CA PRO A 447 -21.19 -60.04 2.19
C PRO A 447 -21.88 -59.07 3.22
N SER A 448 -22.48 -57.91 2.94
CA SER A 448 -22.86 -57.18 1.71
C SER A 448 -22.94 -55.66 1.92
N LEU A 449 -23.04 -54.91 0.82
CA LEU A 449 -23.21 -53.45 0.78
C LEU A 449 -23.98 -53.09 -0.50
N ASP A 450 -25.20 -52.55 -0.42
CA ASP A 450 -25.79 -51.84 -1.57
C ASP A 450 -26.97 -50.91 -1.24
N ARG A 451 -26.97 -49.73 -1.90
CA ARG A 451 -28.09 -48.84 -2.33
C ARG A 451 -29.20 -48.43 -1.32
N THR A 452 -29.84 -47.25 -1.45
CA THR A 452 -30.32 -46.61 -2.69
C THR A 452 -30.37 -45.08 -2.59
N VAL A 453 -30.32 -44.39 -3.73
CA VAL A 453 -30.55 -42.94 -3.90
C VAL A 453 -31.68 -42.75 -4.91
N PHE A 454 -32.65 -41.84 -4.69
CA PHE A 454 -33.13 -40.83 -5.68
C PHE A 454 -34.34 -39.99 -5.19
N TRP A 455 -34.23 -38.66 -5.38
CA TRP A 455 -35.31 -37.65 -5.52
C TRP A 455 -36.24 -37.35 -4.31
N ALA A 456 -36.91 -36.18 -4.24
CA ALA A 456 -37.11 -35.12 -5.25
C ALA A 456 -36.83 -33.68 -4.73
N ARG A 457 -36.97 -32.67 -5.60
CA ARG A 457 -36.61 -31.25 -5.37
C ARG A 457 -37.73 -30.30 -5.81
N CYS A 458 -38.26 -29.51 -4.87
CA CYS A 458 -39.13 -28.32 -5.00
C CYS A 458 -39.23 -27.70 -3.58
N VAL A 459 -39.36 -26.39 -3.34
CA VAL A 459 -39.53 -25.20 -4.21
C VAL A 459 -38.47 -24.16 -3.83
N TRP A 460 -38.06 -23.31 -4.77
CA TRP A 460 -37.41 -22.03 -4.48
C TRP A 460 -38.15 -20.94 -5.26
N ASP A 461 -38.95 -20.13 -4.58
CA ASP A 461 -39.54 -18.91 -5.13
C ASP A 461 -40.05 -18.02 -4.00
N CYS A 462 -40.12 -16.72 -4.25
CA CYS A 462 -40.54 -15.66 -3.32
C CYS A 462 -39.74 -15.54 -2.00
N PHE A 463 -38.85 -14.55 -1.91
CA PHE A 463 -39.09 -13.39 -1.02
C PHE A 463 -38.05 -12.27 -1.22
N LEU A 464 -38.46 -11.18 -1.88
CA LEU A 464 -37.77 -9.89 -1.88
C LEU A 464 -38.77 -8.74 -1.66
N LEU A 465 -39.13 -8.50 -0.40
CA LEU A 465 -39.56 -7.21 0.19
C LEU A 465 -40.81 -6.51 -0.42
N PRO A 466 -41.33 -5.38 0.14
CA PRO A 466 -41.11 -4.79 1.47
C PRO A 466 -42.41 -4.62 2.31
N ASN A 467 -42.24 -4.15 3.55
CA ASN A 467 -43.19 -3.34 4.35
C ASN A 467 -44.66 -3.77 4.55
N SER A 468 -45.01 -4.12 5.79
CA SER A 468 -46.10 -3.42 6.52
C SER A 468 -45.91 -3.56 8.04
N SER A 469 -46.59 -2.72 8.84
CA SER A 469 -46.35 -2.61 10.28
C SER A 469 -47.61 -2.87 11.12
N ARG A 470 -47.45 -3.59 12.25
CA ARG A 470 -48.04 -3.29 13.57
C ARG A 470 -47.64 -4.34 14.62
N ALA A 471 -47.67 -3.94 15.88
CA ALA A 471 -47.31 -4.79 17.02
C ALA A 471 -48.49 -5.65 17.51
N VAL A 472 -48.17 -6.82 18.07
CA VAL A 472 -49.00 -7.52 19.06
C VAL A 472 -48.09 -7.95 20.21
N SER A 473 -48.58 -7.81 21.44
CA SER A 473 -47.87 -8.10 22.67
C SER A 473 -48.04 -9.56 23.11
N SER A 474 -47.07 -10.06 23.89
CA SER A 474 -47.23 -11.06 24.96
C SER A 474 -47.99 -12.36 24.69
N CYS A 475 -47.26 -13.49 24.82
CA CYS A 475 -47.78 -14.66 25.54
C CYS A 475 -46.63 -15.45 26.19
N PHE A 476 -46.67 -15.59 27.52
CA PHE A 476 -45.82 -16.53 28.27
C PHE A 476 -46.53 -17.89 28.34
N VAL A 477 -45.83 -18.99 28.05
CA VAL A 477 -46.16 -20.32 28.59
C VAL A 477 -44.86 -21.04 28.97
N THR A 478 -44.82 -21.60 30.17
CA THR A 478 -43.70 -22.34 30.77
C THR A 478 -44.02 -23.83 30.91
N LEU A 479 -43.01 -24.69 30.69
CA LEU A 479 -42.83 -26.09 31.18
C LEU A 479 -41.65 -26.68 30.36
N GLU A 480 -40.47 -27.06 30.85
CA GLU A 480 -39.94 -27.52 32.16
C GLU A 480 -40.04 -29.04 32.40
N MET A 481 -38.93 -29.58 32.96
CA MET A 481 -38.63 -30.98 33.35
C MET A 481 -38.42 -32.01 32.21
N SER A 482 -37.67 -33.12 32.34
CA SER A 482 -36.43 -33.52 33.07
C SER A 482 -36.44 -35.05 33.25
N ILE A 483 -35.31 -35.74 33.00
CA ILE A 483 -34.95 -37.18 33.23
C ILE A 483 -33.59 -37.36 32.52
N GLU A 484 -32.39 -37.60 33.09
CA GLU A 484 -31.87 -38.57 34.09
C GLU A 484 -31.96 -40.05 33.67
N THR A 485 -30.90 -40.88 33.51
CA THR A 485 -29.41 -40.79 33.64
C THR A 485 -28.80 -41.89 32.69
N LYS A 486 -27.61 -42.54 32.77
CA LYS A 486 -26.51 -42.71 33.76
C LYS A 486 -25.23 -43.32 33.11
N MET A 487 -24.09 -43.19 33.82
CA MET A 487 -22.79 -43.94 33.87
C MET A 487 -22.43 -45.03 32.82
N SER A 488 -21.16 -45.27 32.42
CA SER A 488 -19.83 -45.06 33.04
C SER A 488 -18.72 -44.78 31.98
N THR A 489 -17.58 -44.07 32.11
CA THR A 489 -16.67 -43.56 33.20
C THR A 489 -15.35 -44.33 33.47
N ALA A 490 -14.32 -44.16 32.63
CA ALA A 490 -12.87 -44.35 32.94
C ALA A 490 -12.05 -43.31 32.13
N SER A 491 -11.48 -42.23 32.70
CA SER A 491 -10.26 -42.12 33.56
C SER A 491 -8.95 -42.29 32.74
N VAL A 492 -7.92 -41.44 32.83
CA VAL A 492 -7.30 -40.81 34.05
C VAL A 492 -6.88 -39.33 33.83
N CYS A 493 -6.91 -38.53 34.91
CA CYS A 493 -6.24 -37.22 35.02
C CYS A 493 -5.42 -37.13 36.33
N TRP A 494 -4.26 -36.47 36.30
CA TRP A 494 -3.50 -35.83 37.41
C TRP A 494 -2.49 -34.86 36.77
N THR A 495 -2.09 -33.68 37.27
CA THR A 495 -2.63 -32.69 38.24
C THR A 495 -1.72 -31.45 38.16
N LEU A 496 -2.21 -30.25 38.53
CA LEU A 496 -1.54 -29.35 39.48
C LEU A 496 -2.40 -28.11 39.77
N ALA A 497 -3.10 -28.13 40.90
CA ALA A 497 -3.74 -26.98 41.51
C ALA A 497 -3.96 -27.29 43.00
N ASP A 498 -3.02 -26.85 43.85
CA ASP A 498 -3.21 -26.62 45.30
C ASP A 498 -1.86 -26.19 45.91
N ASP A 499 -1.55 -24.89 45.82
CA ASP A 499 -0.74 -24.17 46.81
C ASP A 499 -0.72 -22.67 46.48
N PHE A 500 -1.53 -21.85 47.18
CA PHE A 500 -1.31 -20.44 47.57
C PHE A 500 -2.58 -19.80 48.17
N SER A 501 -3.04 -20.31 49.31
CA SER A 501 -4.20 -19.77 50.05
C SER A 501 -3.99 -19.67 51.57
N GLN A 502 -2.73 -19.53 52.01
CA GLN A 502 -2.36 -19.21 53.39
C GLN A 502 -1.25 -18.16 53.49
N TRP A 503 -1.55 -16.88 53.19
CA TRP A 503 -0.89 -15.72 53.83
C TRP A 503 -1.58 -14.39 53.46
N LEU A 504 -2.55 -13.94 54.26
CA LEU A 504 -3.00 -12.52 54.31
C LEU A 504 -3.94 -12.22 55.52
N THR A 505 -3.45 -12.41 56.75
CA THR A 505 -4.12 -11.87 57.95
C THR A 505 -3.13 -11.62 59.09
N ALA A 506 -3.42 -10.61 59.93
CA ALA A 506 -2.65 -10.10 61.08
C ALA A 506 -1.34 -9.33 60.74
N GLY A 507 -1.21 -8.11 61.27
CA GLY A 507 -0.04 -7.25 61.06
C GLY A 507 -0.26 -5.74 61.30
N GLU A 508 -0.89 -5.35 62.41
CA GLU A 508 -1.04 -3.93 62.79
C GLU A 508 0.16 -3.36 63.56
N VAL A 509 0.12 -2.04 63.81
CA VAL A 509 0.95 -1.23 64.73
C VAL A 509 2.31 -0.74 64.18
N GLY A 510 2.62 0.57 64.19
CA GLY A 510 1.76 1.73 64.45
C GLY A 510 2.46 3.06 64.83
N THR A 511 1.65 4.12 64.90
CA THR A 511 1.86 5.44 65.59
C THR A 511 2.99 6.38 65.13
N GLY A 512 2.70 7.70 64.98
CA GLY A 512 3.76 8.63 64.51
C GLY A 512 3.64 10.17 64.52
N LYS A 513 2.54 10.86 64.88
CA LYS A 513 2.45 12.34 65.10
C LYS A 513 2.79 13.26 63.86
N GLU A 514 2.51 14.56 63.78
CA GLU A 514 1.64 15.48 64.58
C GLU A 514 0.95 16.55 63.70
N LYS A 515 0.31 17.56 64.32
CA LYS A 515 -0.63 18.52 63.71
C LYS A 515 0.02 19.71 62.99
N ALA A 516 -0.66 20.21 61.96
CA ALA A 516 -0.85 21.65 61.74
C ALA A 516 -2.24 21.88 61.11
N ALA A 517 -2.88 23.02 61.37
CA ALA A 517 -4.22 23.35 60.85
C ALA A 517 -4.22 24.72 60.15
N GLY A 518 -5.00 24.85 59.07
CA GLY A 518 -5.13 26.09 58.30
C GLY A 518 -6.49 26.18 57.62
N THR A 519 -7.46 26.80 58.27
CA THR A 519 -8.80 27.06 57.72
C THR A 519 -8.79 28.28 56.81
N VAL A 520 -9.24 28.13 55.56
CA VAL A 520 -9.64 29.24 54.67
C VAL A 520 -11.02 28.92 54.09
N GLY A 521 -11.88 29.93 53.99
CA GLY A 521 -13.33 29.75 53.89
C GLY A 521 -13.86 29.19 52.57
N SER A 522 -15.03 28.54 52.66
CA SER A 522 -15.83 28.10 51.51
C SER A 522 -16.48 29.30 50.80
N VAL A 523 -16.14 29.49 49.52
CA VAL A 523 -16.85 30.42 48.61
C VAL A 523 -17.62 29.58 47.60
N THR A 524 -18.96 29.63 47.66
CA THR A 524 -19.87 29.00 46.69
C THR A 524 -20.24 30.00 45.59
N PRO A 525 -19.84 29.78 44.32
CA PRO A 525 -20.35 30.57 43.21
C PRO A 525 -21.72 30.01 42.79
N THR A 526 -22.79 30.79 42.99
CA THR A 526 -24.13 30.46 42.46
C THR A 526 -24.11 30.58 40.94
N PRO A 527 -24.55 29.57 40.17
CA PRO A 527 -24.63 29.69 38.71
C PRO A 527 -25.72 30.69 38.31
N PRO A 528 -25.50 31.53 37.27
CA PRO A 528 -26.54 32.42 36.77
C PRO A 528 -27.64 31.63 36.07
N GLN A 529 -28.90 31.94 36.40
CA GLN A 529 -30.04 31.46 35.63
C GLN A 529 -30.08 32.18 34.28
N VAL A 530 -30.10 31.41 33.18
CA VAL A 530 -30.41 31.93 31.84
C VAL A 530 -31.76 31.36 31.43
N THR A 531 -32.75 32.24 31.30
CA THR A 531 -34.12 31.89 30.88
C THR A 531 -34.15 31.58 29.39
N ALA A 532 -34.78 30.47 29.00
CA ALA A 532 -34.94 30.09 27.62
C ALA A 532 -36.13 30.83 26.97
N GLU A 533 -35.84 31.73 26.02
CA GLU A 533 -36.84 32.25 25.08
C GLU A 533 -36.55 31.74 23.66
N LYS A 534 -37.62 31.45 22.90
CA LYS A 534 -37.53 30.91 21.54
C LYS A 534 -37.53 32.04 20.51
N ALA A 535 -36.47 32.15 19.71
CA ALA A 535 -36.49 32.89 18.44
C ALA A 535 -36.82 31.96 17.27
N PRO A 536 -37.63 32.38 16.28
CA PRO A 536 -38.04 31.52 15.16
C PRO A 536 -36.99 31.45 14.03
N VAL A 537 -36.96 30.31 13.32
CA VAL A 537 -36.10 30.08 12.15
C VAL A 537 -36.75 30.65 10.88
N PRO A 538 -36.08 31.53 10.13
CA PRO A 538 -36.47 31.88 8.76
C PRO A 538 -35.83 30.91 7.76
N ALA A 539 -36.63 30.13 7.04
CA ALA A 539 -36.16 29.33 5.92
C ALA A 539 -36.10 30.18 4.64
N LEU A 540 -34.98 30.15 3.91
CA LEU A 540 -34.91 30.71 2.55
C LEU A 540 -33.79 30.05 1.72
N ILE A 541 -34.11 28.88 1.17
CA ILE A 541 -33.34 28.30 0.06
C ILE A 541 -33.55 29.19 -1.17
N LYS A 542 -32.47 29.62 -1.82
CA LYS A 542 -32.50 30.11 -3.20
C LYS A 542 -31.57 29.26 -4.06
N GLN A 543 -32.17 28.60 -5.05
CA GLN A 543 -31.44 27.93 -6.13
C GLN A 543 -30.72 28.98 -6.97
N VAL A 544 -29.46 28.74 -7.32
CA VAL A 544 -28.78 29.44 -8.42
C VAL A 544 -28.82 28.51 -9.62
N THR A 545 -29.84 28.67 -10.46
CA THR A 545 -29.95 27.99 -11.75
C THR A 545 -29.04 28.68 -12.75
N CYS A 546 -28.03 27.98 -13.28
CA CYS A 546 -27.23 28.49 -14.38
C CYS A 546 -28.03 28.40 -15.70
N PRO A 547 -28.28 29.51 -16.42
CA PRO A 547 -29.04 29.48 -17.67
C PRO A 547 -28.12 29.09 -18.83
N SER A 548 -28.39 27.94 -19.44
CA SER A 548 -27.79 27.56 -20.72
C SER A 548 -28.50 28.26 -21.89
N LEU A 549 -27.81 29.16 -22.60
CA LEU A 549 -28.12 29.49 -23.99
C LEU A 549 -26.84 29.59 -24.81
N VAL A 550 -26.93 29.09 -26.04
CA VAL A 550 -25.85 29.07 -27.03
C VAL A 550 -26.14 30.18 -28.05
N GLU A 551 -25.12 30.93 -28.43
CA GLU A 551 -25.04 31.53 -29.76
C GLU A 551 -23.71 31.12 -30.39
N GLU A 552 -23.77 30.44 -31.54
CA GLU A 552 -22.60 30.06 -32.33
C GLU A 552 -22.16 31.24 -33.19
N VAL A 553 -20.89 31.63 -33.10
CA VAL A 553 -20.22 32.40 -34.15
C VAL A 553 -18.85 31.79 -34.38
N SER A 554 -18.71 31.02 -35.46
CA SER A 554 -17.46 30.35 -35.82
C SER A 554 -16.54 31.24 -36.66
N PRO A 555 -15.37 31.67 -36.13
CA PRO A 555 -14.25 32.05 -36.98
C PRO A 555 -13.51 30.76 -37.40
N SER A 556 -13.74 30.30 -38.63
CA SER A 556 -12.99 29.16 -39.18
C SER A 556 -11.52 29.53 -39.40
N VAL A 557 -10.66 29.09 -38.49
CA VAL A 557 -9.19 29.23 -38.58
C VAL A 557 -8.59 27.81 -38.64
N PRO A 558 -7.54 27.54 -39.44
CA PRO A 558 -7.34 26.20 -40.01
C PRO A 558 -6.79 25.15 -39.05
N ALA A 559 -7.05 23.88 -39.39
CA ALA A 559 -6.30 22.74 -38.85
C ALA A 559 -4.78 22.94 -39.02
N ALA A 560 -4.02 22.45 -38.03
CA ALA A 560 -2.58 22.66 -37.88
C ALA A 560 -1.79 22.59 -39.19
N GLN A 561 -1.43 23.77 -39.73
CA GLN A 561 -0.44 23.88 -40.78
C GLN A 561 0.94 23.97 -40.14
N THR A 562 1.82 23.04 -40.49
CA THR A 562 3.26 23.23 -40.32
C THR A 562 3.67 24.55 -40.96
N PRO A 563 4.63 25.30 -40.37
CA PRO A 563 5.37 26.30 -41.11
C PRO A 563 6.16 25.59 -42.22
N ASN A 564 5.53 25.43 -43.38
CA ASN A 564 6.17 24.95 -44.60
C ASN A 564 7.12 26.04 -45.10
N SER A 565 8.26 26.18 -44.43
CA SER A 565 9.43 26.82 -45.00
C SER A 565 9.72 26.09 -46.31
N SER A 566 9.67 26.80 -47.44
CA SER A 566 9.91 26.22 -48.77
C SER A 566 11.36 25.73 -48.97
N LEU A 567 12.18 25.79 -47.91
CA LEU A 567 13.59 25.47 -47.86
C LEU A 567 13.88 24.17 -47.10
N PHE A 568 12.97 23.64 -46.28
CA PHE A 568 13.21 22.38 -45.55
C PHE A 568 11.95 21.57 -45.22
N SER A 569 12.14 20.28 -44.90
CA SER A 569 11.10 19.37 -44.41
C SER A 569 11.56 18.61 -43.17
N ILE A 570 10.64 18.31 -42.25
CA ILE A 570 10.90 17.46 -41.08
C ILE A 570 10.55 16.01 -41.43
N ARG A 571 11.49 15.09 -41.26
CA ARG A 571 11.32 13.64 -41.54
C ARG A 571 12.21 12.81 -40.59
N PRO A 572 12.01 11.48 -40.45
CA PRO A 572 12.90 10.65 -39.62
C PRO A 572 14.37 10.78 -40.05
N SER A 573 15.27 10.94 -39.09
CA SER A 573 16.71 11.05 -39.37
C SER A 573 17.40 9.67 -39.32
N PRO A 574 18.41 9.40 -40.18
CA PRO A 574 19.24 8.19 -40.06
C PRO A 574 19.95 8.06 -38.71
N LYS A 575 20.10 9.16 -37.96
CA LYS A 575 20.68 9.23 -36.61
C LYS A 575 19.71 8.83 -35.50
N GLY A 576 18.45 8.56 -35.84
CA GLY A 576 17.35 8.40 -34.89
C GLY A 576 16.53 9.68 -34.74
N GLY A 577 15.32 9.56 -34.20
CA GLY A 577 14.39 10.68 -34.03
C GLY A 577 13.95 11.31 -35.36
N MET A 578 13.60 12.60 -35.32
CA MET A 578 13.26 13.42 -36.48
C MET A 578 14.40 14.41 -36.75
N GLY A 579 14.61 14.76 -38.01
CA GLY A 579 15.55 15.79 -38.44
C GLY A 579 14.96 16.69 -39.52
N ALA A 580 15.49 17.90 -39.64
CA ALA A 580 15.17 18.84 -40.70
C ALA A 580 16.11 18.62 -41.89
N PHE A 581 15.59 18.58 -43.12
CA PHE A 581 16.38 18.37 -44.33
C PHE A 581 16.04 19.38 -45.41
N ALA A 582 17.07 19.91 -46.08
CA ALA A 582 16.93 20.94 -47.09
C ALA A 582 16.15 20.44 -48.33
N LEU A 583 15.22 21.27 -48.84
CA LEU A 583 14.40 21.00 -50.04
C LEU A 583 14.98 21.64 -51.32
N SER A 584 16.03 22.44 -51.18
CA SER A 584 16.83 23.03 -52.26
C SER A 584 18.21 23.35 -51.72
N ASP A 585 19.12 23.82 -52.57
CA ASP A 585 20.29 24.57 -52.10
C ASP A 585 19.85 25.79 -51.27
N ILE A 586 20.54 26.07 -50.16
CA ILE A 586 20.27 27.22 -49.28
C ILE A 586 21.59 28.00 -49.05
N PRO A 587 21.68 29.27 -49.46
CA PRO A 587 22.88 30.10 -49.24
C PRO A 587 23.12 30.46 -47.77
N GLU A 588 24.38 30.74 -47.43
CA GLU A 588 24.77 31.33 -46.14
C GLU A 588 23.96 32.59 -45.78
N SER A 589 23.74 32.81 -44.48
CA SER A 589 22.96 33.92 -43.90
C SER A 589 21.48 34.02 -44.31
N THR A 590 20.96 33.10 -45.13
CA THR A 590 19.52 32.94 -45.37
C THR A 590 18.78 32.67 -44.05
N VAL A 591 17.73 33.44 -43.75
CA VAL A 591 16.83 33.17 -42.63
C VAL A 591 15.83 32.09 -43.06
N ILE A 592 15.89 30.90 -42.46
CA ILE A 592 15.11 29.74 -42.89
C ILE A 592 13.82 29.54 -42.08
N MET A 593 13.76 30.09 -40.88
CA MET A 593 12.62 29.96 -39.96
C MET A 593 12.62 31.12 -38.95
N LYS A 594 11.42 31.54 -38.57
CA LYS A 594 11.15 32.30 -37.35
C LYS A 594 10.00 31.62 -36.62
N GLU A 595 10.15 31.36 -35.33
CA GLU A 595 9.16 30.63 -34.54
C GLU A 595 8.89 31.33 -33.20
N PRO A 596 7.62 31.66 -32.87
CA PRO A 596 7.29 32.21 -31.56
C PRO A 596 7.46 31.14 -30.47
N ALA A 597 7.79 31.55 -29.25
CA ALA A 597 7.87 30.63 -28.13
C ALA A 597 6.48 30.11 -27.74
N LEU A 598 6.34 28.78 -27.61
CA LEU A 598 5.16 28.14 -27.03
C LEU A 598 5.03 28.52 -25.55
N LEU A 599 6.15 28.48 -24.82
CA LEU A 599 6.29 28.97 -23.46
C LEU A 599 7.71 29.49 -23.20
N LEU A 600 7.88 30.33 -22.19
CA LEU A 600 9.18 30.79 -21.68
C LEU A 600 9.23 30.58 -20.17
N ALA A 601 10.12 29.70 -19.70
CA ALA A 601 10.27 29.39 -18.28
C ALA A 601 11.75 29.41 -17.86
N THR A 602 12.00 29.53 -16.57
CA THR A 602 13.34 29.30 -16.00
C THR A 602 13.49 27.83 -15.59
N ASP A 603 14.72 27.32 -15.58
CA ASP A 603 15.07 25.96 -15.13
C ASP A 603 14.86 25.73 -13.61
N GLY A 604 14.12 26.62 -12.93
CA GLY A 604 13.87 26.62 -11.48
C GLY A 604 12.50 26.04 -11.10
N ARG A 605 12.43 25.43 -9.90
CA ARG A 605 11.19 24.81 -9.39
C ARG A 605 10.04 25.82 -9.25
N GLY A 606 8.96 25.57 -9.99
CA GLY A 606 7.69 26.30 -9.93
C GLY A 606 7.32 26.98 -11.26
N HIS A 607 8.25 27.70 -11.88
CA HIS A 607 7.94 28.55 -13.04
C HIS A 607 7.47 27.76 -14.27
N LEU A 608 8.05 26.58 -14.53
CA LEU A 608 7.61 25.72 -15.64
C LEU A 608 6.15 25.25 -15.46
N ALA A 609 5.75 24.89 -14.24
CA ALA A 609 4.38 24.45 -13.96
C ALA A 609 3.36 25.60 -14.11
N GLU A 610 3.75 26.83 -13.77
CA GLU A 610 2.90 28.02 -13.99
C GLU A 610 2.71 28.30 -15.49
N GLU A 611 3.78 28.23 -16.29
CA GLU A 611 3.72 28.45 -17.75
C GLU A 611 2.97 27.33 -18.48
N LEU A 612 3.18 26.06 -18.08
CA LEU A 612 2.42 24.93 -18.60
C LEU A 612 0.94 24.95 -18.21
N GLY A 613 0.58 25.69 -17.15
CA GLY A 613 -0.80 25.98 -16.76
C GLY A 613 -1.45 27.11 -17.56
N LYS A 614 -0.68 27.87 -18.37
CA LYS A 614 -1.18 28.93 -19.26
C LYS A 614 -1.48 28.42 -20.67
N LEU A 615 -0.94 27.25 -21.05
CA LEU A 615 -1.21 26.60 -22.33
C LEU A 615 -2.66 26.09 -22.41
N ASN A 616 -3.26 26.18 -23.59
CA ASN A 616 -4.53 25.53 -23.90
C ASN A 616 -4.35 24.01 -24.15
N ALA A 617 -5.45 23.26 -24.25
CA ALA A 617 -5.41 21.80 -24.36
C ALA A 617 -4.69 21.27 -25.62
N GLU A 618 -4.74 21.98 -26.74
CA GLU A 618 -4.04 21.62 -27.98
C GLU A 618 -2.54 21.93 -27.88
N GLU A 619 -2.18 23.11 -27.37
CA GLU A 619 -0.79 23.49 -27.06
C GLU A 619 -0.13 22.51 -26.08
N ARG A 620 -0.86 22.09 -25.03
CA ARG A 620 -0.41 21.11 -24.04
C ARG A 620 -0.27 19.72 -24.63
N MET A 621 -1.14 19.35 -25.58
CA MET A 621 -1.01 18.10 -26.35
C MET A 621 0.23 18.12 -27.25
N GLU A 622 0.47 19.19 -28.02
CA GLU A 622 1.66 19.29 -28.86
C GLU A 622 2.96 19.30 -28.05
N TYR A 623 2.97 20.00 -26.91
CA TYR A 623 4.06 19.93 -25.94
C TYR A 623 4.35 18.48 -25.51
N SER A 624 3.31 17.69 -25.21
CA SER A 624 3.47 16.30 -24.78
C SER A 624 4.04 15.36 -25.86
N LYS A 625 4.08 15.79 -27.13
CA LYS A 625 4.66 15.08 -28.29
C LYS A 625 6.12 15.48 -28.59
N LEU A 626 6.72 16.34 -27.77
CA LEU A 626 8.16 16.61 -27.80
C LEU A 626 8.96 15.40 -27.28
N ALA A 627 10.27 15.36 -27.53
CA ALA A 627 11.10 14.24 -27.09
C ALA A 627 11.22 14.22 -25.56
N CYS A 628 11.12 13.06 -24.92
CA CYS A 628 11.26 12.93 -23.48
C CYS A 628 12.39 11.96 -23.17
N TYR A 629 13.45 12.43 -22.50
CA TYR A 629 14.51 11.55 -21.99
C TYR A 629 14.30 11.35 -20.49
N GLU A 630 13.71 10.21 -20.12
CA GLU A 630 13.18 9.92 -18.78
C GLU A 630 14.25 9.78 -17.68
N LEU A 631 15.53 9.87 -18.03
CA LEU A 631 16.66 9.88 -17.10
C LEU A 631 17.18 11.30 -16.79
N LEU A 632 16.69 12.35 -17.46
CA LEU A 632 17.05 13.76 -17.19
C LEU A 632 16.24 14.38 -16.04
N ASP A 633 14.99 13.98 -15.91
CA ASP A 633 14.13 14.30 -14.80
C ASP A 633 13.07 13.21 -14.62
N GLN A 634 12.58 13.09 -13.39
CA GLN A 634 11.59 12.11 -12.97
C GLN A 634 10.19 12.71 -12.87
N ASP A 635 10.00 13.91 -13.41
CA ASP A 635 8.76 14.50 -13.89
C ASP A 635 8.82 14.61 -15.44
N ARG A 636 7.81 14.09 -16.15
CA ARG A 636 7.79 14.05 -17.62
C ARG A 636 7.78 15.45 -18.24
N ASP A 637 7.10 16.42 -17.64
CA ASP A 637 7.05 17.77 -18.17
C ASP A 637 8.41 18.47 -18.00
N ILE A 638 9.10 18.26 -16.87
CA ILE A 638 10.46 18.78 -16.66
C ILE A 638 11.47 18.09 -17.59
N ALA A 639 11.34 16.77 -17.81
CA ALA A 639 12.17 16.03 -18.75
C ALA A 639 11.98 16.50 -20.21
N ILE A 640 10.73 16.69 -20.66
CA ILE A 640 10.42 17.29 -21.96
C ILE A 640 11.03 18.70 -22.05
N PHE A 641 10.88 19.54 -21.01
CA PHE A 641 11.44 20.88 -21.02
C PHE A 641 12.97 20.84 -21.18
N LYS A 642 13.67 20.04 -20.35
CA LYS A 642 15.13 19.87 -20.42
C LYS A 642 15.60 19.43 -21.81
N THR A 643 15.04 18.34 -22.35
CA THR A 643 15.45 17.78 -23.65
C THR A 643 15.22 18.73 -24.84
N ASN A 644 14.26 19.66 -24.78
CA ASN A 644 13.81 20.43 -25.95
C ASN A 644 14.05 21.95 -25.85
N ARG A 645 14.56 22.47 -24.73
CA ARG A 645 14.69 23.92 -24.47
C ARG A 645 15.79 24.62 -25.28
N PHE A 646 15.52 25.87 -25.63
CA PHE A 646 16.49 26.82 -26.18
C PHE A 646 16.72 27.96 -25.18
N ARG A 647 17.97 28.37 -24.97
CA ARG A 647 18.30 29.52 -24.10
C ARG A 647 17.90 30.82 -24.80
N THR A 648 17.13 31.68 -24.13
CA THR A 648 16.55 32.93 -24.65
C THR A 648 16.93 34.14 -23.77
N GLY A 649 18.16 34.13 -23.24
CA GLY A 649 18.65 35.09 -22.24
C GLY A 649 18.59 34.48 -20.83
N SER A 650 18.04 35.20 -19.86
CA SER A 650 17.83 34.74 -18.48
C SER A 650 16.70 33.72 -18.30
N SER A 651 16.26 33.07 -19.38
CA SER A 651 15.18 32.08 -19.41
C SER A 651 15.37 31.13 -20.58
N CYS A 652 14.59 30.05 -20.57
CA CYS A 652 14.59 29.00 -21.57
C CYS A 652 13.21 28.93 -22.25
N GLY A 653 13.17 28.72 -23.57
CA GLY A 653 11.94 28.65 -24.36
C GLY A 653 11.76 27.32 -25.06
N ILE A 654 10.49 26.97 -25.34
CA ILE A 654 10.10 25.79 -26.10
C ILE A 654 9.48 26.23 -27.43
N PHE A 655 9.87 25.53 -28.50
CA PHE A 655 9.62 25.92 -29.90
C PHE A 655 9.39 24.62 -30.69
N LEU A 656 8.13 24.32 -31.03
CA LEU A 656 7.67 22.99 -31.48
C LEU A 656 8.37 22.45 -32.75
N VAL A 657 8.82 23.35 -33.63
CA VAL A 657 9.54 23.02 -34.87
C VAL A 657 11.06 23.06 -34.65
N ALA A 658 11.58 24.07 -33.95
CA ALA A 658 13.01 24.18 -33.64
C ALA A 658 13.53 22.99 -32.82
N SER A 659 12.74 22.48 -31.87
CA SER A 659 13.07 21.27 -31.09
C SER A 659 13.03 19.96 -31.92
N ARG A 660 12.90 20.04 -33.26
CA ARG A 660 13.04 18.91 -34.22
C ARG A 660 14.33 19.00 -35.06
N PHE A 661 15.24 19.91 -34.73
CA PHE A 661 16.55 20.00 -35.37
C PHE A 661 17.62 19.27 -34.54
N ASN A 662 18.43 18.46 -35.20
CA ASN A 662 19.45 17.63 -34.56
C ASN A 662 20.73 18.41 -34.23
N HIS A 663 21.48 17.91 -33.25
CA HIS A 663 22.75 18.51 -32.84
C HIS A 663 23.87 18.26 -33.87
N SER A 664 24.70 19.28 -34.12
CA SER A 664 26.05 19.11 -34.65
C SER A 664 27.00 20.13 -34.02
N CYS A 665 28.21 19.72 -33.65
CA CYS A 665 29.27 20.64 -33.23
C CYS A 665 29.84 21.46 -34.41
N ALA A 666 29.56 21.04 -35.65
CA ALA A 666 29.71 21.85 -36.87
C ALA A 666 28.31 22.13 -37.47
N PRO A 667 27.49 22.98 -36.83
CA PRO A 667 26.10 23.17 -37.24
C PRO A 667 25.99 23.96 -38.55
N SER A 668 25.05 23.58 -39.40
CA SER A 668 24.69 24.36 -40.60
C SER A 668 23.87 25.61 -40.27
N ILE A 669 23.25 25.67 -39.09
CA ILE A 669 22.43 26.80 -38.62
C ILE A 669 23.10 27.52 -37.44
N ARG A 670 22.95 28.84 -37.40
CA ARG A 670 23.02 29.65 -36.18
C ARG A 670 21.61 30.12 -35.79
N TYR A 671 21.31 30.19 -34.49
CA TYR A 671 20.06 30.75 -34.00
C TYR A 671 20.30 31.96 -33.10
N SER A 672 19.31 32.84 -33.03
CA SER A 672 19.25 33.95 -32.06
C SER A 672 17.81 34.19 -31.62
N TYR A 673 17.61 34.80 -30.45
CA TYR A 673 16.29 35.17 -29.96
C TYR A 673 16.00 36.65 -30.24
N ASP A 674 14.91 36.91 -30.94
CA ASP A 674 14.37 38.24 -31.22
C ASP A 674 13.38 38.61 -30.12
N TYR A 675 13.90 39.22 -29.06
CA TYR A 675 13.16 39.66 -27.87
C TYR A 675 11.97 40.58 -28.21
N SER A 676 12.08 41.41 -29.25
CA SER A 676 11.03 42.36 -29.66
C SER A 676 9.78 41.67 -30.17
N ASN A 677 9.94 40.49 -30.80
CA ASN A 677 8.85 39.70 -31.36
C ASN A 677 8.67 38.34 -30.65
N ARG A 678 9.39 38.13 -29.53
CA ARG A 678 9.43 36.89 -28.72
C ARG A 678 9.67 35.59 -29.51
N GLN A 679 10.44 35.67 -30.60
CA GLN A 679 10.63 34.57 -31.57
C GLN A 679 12.09 34.10 -31.67
N LEU A 680 12.28 32.81 -31.87
CA LEU A 680 13.57 32.20 -32.21
C LEU A 680 13.78 32.31 -33.73
N VAL A 681 14.96 32.78 -34.15
CA VAL A 681 15.29 33.06 -35.56
C VAL A 681 16.44 32.14 -35.99
N PHE A 682 16.19 31.26 -36.97
CA PHE A 682 17.20 30.36 -37.53
C PHE A 682 17.76 30.92 -38.84
N SER A 683 19.08 31.05 -38.92
CA SER A 683 19.81 31.54 -40.10
C SER A 683 20.94 30.59 -40.49
N MET A 684 21.19 30.43 -41.78
CA MET A 684 22.29 29.61 -42.28
C MET A 684 23.66 30.16 -41.84
N ARG A 685 24.53 29.28 -41.35
CA ARG A 685 25.93 29.56 -40.99
C ARG A 685 26.91 29.33 -42.14
N ARG A 686 26.47 28.59 -43.17
CA ARG A 686 27.19 28.28 -44.42
C ARG A 686 26.18 27.92 -45.50
N ASP A 687 26.64 27.78 -46.74
CA ASP A 687 25.88 27.11 -47.79
C ASP A 687 25.56 25.65 -47.41
N VAL A 688 24.36 25.22 -47.81
CA VAL A 688 23.82 23.85 -47.66
C VAL A 688 23.26 23.37 -49.00
N LYS A 689 23.36 22.07 -49.27
CA LYS A 689 22.83 21.45 -50.50
C LYS A 689 21.48 20.78 -50.31
N GLU A 690 20.72 20.66 -51.39
CA GLU A 690 19.47 19.90 -51.42
C GLU A 690 19.64 18.50 -50.81
N GLY A 691 18.73 18.10 -49.92
CA GLY A 691 18.72 16.81 -49.24
C GLY A 691 19.63 16.68 -48.01
N GLU A 692 20.49 17.66 -47.73
CA GLU A 692 21.39 17.69 -46.55
C GLU A 692 20.62 17.95 -45.24
N GLU A 693 21.11 17.43 -44.11
CA GLU A 693 20.50 17.61 -42.80
C GLU A 693 20.87 18.99 -42.18
N LEU A 694 19.83 19.70 -41.74
CA LEU A 694 19.92 20.99 -41.07
C LEU A 694 20.11 20.79 -39.58
N THR A 695 21.24 21.27 -39.05
CA THR A 695 21.70 20.99 -37.68
C THR A 695 22.05 22.26 -36.92
N ILE A 696 21.82 22.21 -35.61
CA ILE A 696 22.03 23.29 -34.63
C ILE A 696 23.02 22.85 -33.55
N MET A 697 23.46 23.81 -32.72
CA MET A 697 24.31 23.55 -31.55
C MET A 697 23.54 23.93 -30.28
N TYR A 698 23.09 22.91 -29.53
CA TYR A 698 22.35 23.09 -28.26
C TYR A 698 23.23 23.60 -27.10
N THR A 699 24.53 23.31 -27.15
CA THR A 699 25.57 23.79 -26.21
C THR A 699 26.92 23.76 -26.95
N PRO A 700 27.86 24.69 -26.68
CA PRO A 700 29.21 24.65 -27.23
C PRO A 700 30.07 23.53 -26.64
N ASN A 701 29.70 22.96 -25.50
CA ASN A 701 30.42 21.87 -24.82
C ASN A 701 29.71 20.53 -25.12
N PRO A 702 30.35 19.56 -25.79
CA PRO A 702 29.70 18.27 -26.06
C PRO A 702 29.36 17.45 -24.81
N GLU A 703 30.17 17.57 -23.75
CA GLU A 703 29.94 16.88 -22.47
C GLU A 703 28.61 17.27 -21.80
N ASP A 704 28.19 18.53 -21.95
CA ASP A 704 26.95 19.03 -21.37
C ASP A 704 25.70 18.43 -22.05
N LEU A 705 25.82 17.82 -23.24
CA LEU A 705 24.67 17.22 -23.96
C LEU A 705 24.03 16.06 -23.19
N ALA A 706 24.84 15.22 -22.53
CA ALA A 706 24.34 14.12 -21.72
C ALA A 706 23.65 14.61 -20.42
N ILE A 707 24.03 15.80 -19.93
CA ILE A 707 23.65 16.37 -18.63
C ILE A 707 22.48 17.35 -18.74
N ASP A 708 22.40 18.12 -19.83
CA ASP A 708 21.33 19.10 -20.09
C ASP A 708 20.23 18.56 -21.03
N TYR A 709 20.55 17.65 -21.96
CA TYR A 709 19.65 17.27 -23.08
C TYR A 709 19.40 15.75 -23.24
N GLY A 710 20.25 14.90 -22.64
CA GLY A 710 20.02 13.45 -22.52
C GLY A 710 20.60 12.58 -23.65
N PHE A 711 21.57 13.08 -24.42
CA PHE A 711 22.20 12.32 -25.50
C PHE A 711 23.70 12.61 -25.65
N LEU A 712 24.45 11.67 -26.22
CA LEU A 712 25.85 11.85 -26.66
C LEU A 712 25.89 12.36 -28.10
N CYS A 713 26.93 13.11 -28.47
CA CYS A 713 27.03 13.66 -29.82
C CYS A 713 27.60 12.65 -30.83
N ASP A 714 26.90 12.46 -31.93
CA ASP A 714 27.28 11.53 -33.00
C ASP A 714 27.84 12.25 -34.25
N CYS A 715 28.22 13.53 -34.12
CA CYS A 715 28.56 14.36 -35.29
C CYS A 715 29.93 14.04 -35.92
N GLY A 716 30.79 13.27 -35.24
CA GLY A 716 32.12 12.87 -35.74
C GLY A 716 33.16 14.00 -35.84
N VAL A 717 32.86 15.20 -35.31
CA VAL A 717 33.74 16.39 -35.35
C VAL A 717 34.43 16.65 -34.00
N CYS A 718 33.88 16.12 -32.91
CA CYS A 718 34.42 16.29 -31.55
C CYS A 718 34.61 14.93 -30.87
N ASP A 719 35.68 14.82 -30.08
CA ASP A 719 35.94 13.65 -29.24
C ASP A 719 34.82 13.49 -28.20
N GLN A 720 34.28 12.28 -28.08
CA GLN A 720 33.18 11.99 -27.14
C GLN A 720 33.70 11.40 -25.82
N PRO A 721 33.02 11.68 -24.68
CA PRO A 721 33.10 10.78 -23.54
C PRO A 721 32.56 9.39 -23.96
N LEU A 722 33.30 8.33 -23.61
CA LEU A 722 33.02 6.96 -24.09
C LEU A 722 31.76 6.33 -23.49
N GLU A 723 31.23 6.90 -22.40
CA GLU A 723 30.07 6.40 -21.66
C GLU A 723 29.19 7.58 -21.21
N MET A 724 27.88 7.34 -21.09
CA MET A 724 26.96 8.27 -20.43
C MET A 724 27.39 8.43 -18.96
N PRO A 725 27.60 9.66 -18.44
CA PRO A 725 27.95 9.86 -17.04
C PRO A 725 26.87 9.31 -16.11
N VAL A 726 27.23 8.36 -15.24
CA VAL A 726 26.36 7.92 -14.14
C VAL A 726 26.17 9.10 -13.20
N TYR A 727 24.92 9.53 -13.01
CA TYR A 727 24.60 10.82 -12.42
C TYR A 727 25.12 10.98 -10.97
N TYR A 728 26.11 11.84 -10.80
CA TYR A 728 26.43 12.50 -9.53
C TYR A 728 25.71 13.85 -9.49
N ASP A 729 25.10 14.19 -8.34
CA ASP A 729 24.27 15.39 -8.16
C ASP A 729 25.10 16.69 -8.10
N ARG A 730 25.64 17.10 -9.26
CA ARG A 730 26.45 18.33 -9.41
C ARG A 730 25.67 19.64 -9.23
N TRP A 731 24.35 19.58 -9.08
CA TRP A 731 23.48 20.76 -9.01
C TRP A 731 23.15 21.20 -7.58
N ALA A 732 23.62 20.48 -6.55
CA ALA A 732 23.54 20.90 -5.15
C ALA A 732 24.47 22.08 -4.81
N ASP A 733 25.69 22.12 -5.37
CA ASP A 733 26.81 22.90 -4.83
C ASP A 733 27.27 24.11 -5.68
N LYS A 734 26.48 24.54 -6.68
CA LYS A 734 26.82 25.75 -7.48
C LYS A 734 25.65 26.73 -7.65
N VAL A 735 25.48 27.55 -6.62
CA VAL A 735 25.09 28.96 -6.79
C VAL A 735 26.36 29.81 -6.65
N PRO A 736 27.00 30.24 -7.75
CA PRO A 736 27.97 31.32 -7.69
C PRO A 736 27.26 32.62 -7.30
N HIS A 737 27.87 33.40 -6.41
CA HIS A 737 27.47 34.79 -6.23
C HIS A 737 27.94 35.61 -7.45
N GLU A 738 27.01 36.36 -8.04
CA GLU A 738 27.18 37.62 -8.81
C GLU A 738 28.25 37.71 -9.93
N THR A 739 27.86 38.26 -11.10
CA THR A 739 28.72 38.87 -12.16
C THR A 739 29.72 37.92 -12.88
N ASP A 740 29.92 37.92 -14.21
CA ASP A 740 29.67 38.90 -15.30
C ASP A 740 29.36 38.18 -16.65
N ASP A 741 29.04 38.98 -17.70
CA ASP A 741 29.07 38.74 -19.16
C ASP A 741 29.20 37.30 -19.72
N TRP A 742 28.22 36.89 -20.54
CA TRP A 742 28.38 36.44 -21.96
C TRP A 742 27.01 36.32 -22.68
#